data_AF-A0A3E1ECG9-F1
#
_entry.id   AF-A0A3E1ECG9-F1
#
_cell.length_a   1.000
_cell.length_b   1.000
_cell.length_c   1.000
_cell.angle_alpha   90.00
_cell.angle_beta   90.00
_cell.angle_gamma   90.00
#
_symmetry.space_group_name_H-M   'P 1'
#
loop_
_entity.id
_entity.type
_entity.pdbx_description
1 polymer ?
#
loop_
_entity_poly.entity_id
_entity_poly.type
_entity_poly.pdbx_seq_one_letter_code
_entity_poly.pdbx_strand_id
1 'polypeptide(L)'
;MKVFLCYRGSDLSGKAPLIAGKIVQRLKASYGQDSVILDPGLLPPGADVPSFMKGFVSRADVFVVLIGPQWAELMRRHAQDPQDLHRLQIEAALKADLPVMPVVIDTTPMPSPDELPASVARLAEQPRFRLSVESELSTQMGQLMHHIEAAAPKATVPIVNVAGPVRSVREDQPRTGKRVHTASIGWWWAIPFAAFLGFAFFKTFQGRFSEPPKRDASNDYLNSIGDRMIWCSPGKFRMGSPETETGRSQDETPHEVNLTRGFWIGAHEITQAQWKLVMGAFHKSYRKQFGTACPVTHVSWEDAVAFCEKLSAREGGVYQLPTEAQWEYACRAGTTGPYSTEGVAVGEFSWHVGNSKGHPHLVGEKVRNHWGLQDIHGNVFEWCSDWYAPYPNSAVTDPSGPGTGKTKVYRSGAFDMPAASHRSAFRGFLDPRQHASNLGFRVACLSKPNTVPTTRDRTTAQPPSLPSGSEGVREEEIAPDVKVRFIHCPPGKFTMGEGSSAREVTLTQGFWLAETEVSRAQWLGVMGQKSIPPGPNRGNRVPIDQVGWDDIQGRGGFLEKIQPKAPAGFAFALPTEAQWEYACRAGTTTKFWWGDEFLPGEANVANAPGTAEAGQVSFFQSKGLPTGASMTIKSLKANPWGFYDMAGNVWEWCQDWYEETPSGPTTDPQGPPNGDLKVLKGGAWNEPEPEARSAARLRYFPAFRGGNFGFRLALIPKP
;
A
#
# COMPACT_ATOMS: atom_id res chain seq x y z
N MET A 1 -29.03 20.26 -2.20
CA MET A 1 -29.44 19.40 -3.31
C MET A 1 -28.75 18.04 -3.17
N LYS A 2 -29.51 16.95 -3.12
CA LYS A 2 -29.06 15.56 -3.06
C LYS A 2 -29.17 14.96 -4.46
N VAL A 3 -28.03 14.64 -5.05
CA VAL A 3 -27.91 14.04 -6.37
C VAL A 3 -27.61 12.57 -6.21
N PHE A 4 -28.47 11.72 -6.76
CA PHE A 4 -28.13 10.31 -6.91
C PHE A 4 -27.32 10.12 -8.19
N LEU A 5 -26.16 9.47 -8.10
CA LEU A 5 -25.34 9.16 -9.28
C LEU A 5 -25.33 7.65 -9.54
N CYS A 6 -26.06 7.24 -10.58
CA CYS A 6 -26.18 5.85 -11.01
C CYS A 6 -25.21 5.55 -12.16
N TYR A 7 -24.24 4.66 -11.92
CA TYR A 7 -23.34 4.14 -12.97
C TYR A 7 -22.69 2.82 -12.53
N ARG A 8 -22.51 1.86 -13.43
CA ARG A 8 -21.63 0.70 -13.16
C ARG A 8 -20.22 1.06 -13.59
N GLY A 9 -19.22 0.58 -12.84
CA GLY A 9 -17.82 0.69 -13.26
C GLY A 9 -17.56 0.08 -14.65
N SER A 10 -18.31 -0.97 -15.01
CA SER A 10 -18.28 -1.61 -16.33
C SER A 10 -18.98 -0.82 -17.44
N ASP A 11 -19.88 0.11 -17.10
CA ASP A 11 -20.57 0.97 -18.08
C ASP A 11 -19.60 2.01 -18.68
N LEU A 12 -18.51 2.29 -17.96
CA LEU A 12 -17.53 3.33 -18.24
C LEU A 12 -16.21 2.70 -18.70
N SER A 13 -15.97 2.61 -20.02
CA SER A 13 -14.66 2.19 -20.56
C SER A 13 -13.68 3.36 -20.73
N GLY A 14 -12.38 3.05 -20.79
CA GLY A 14 -11.34 4.04 -21.10
C GLY A 14 -11.20 5.14 -20.03
N LYS A 15 -11.25 6.41 -20.45
CA LYS A 15 -11.10 7.58 -19.55
C LYS A 15 -12.38 7.90 -18.76
N ALA A 16 -13.49 7.20 -18.99
CA ALA A 16 -14.79 7.49 -18.38
C ALA A 16 -14.90 7.28 -16.86
N PRO A 17 -14.18 6.34 -16.20
CA PRO A 17 -14.16 6.24 -14.73
C PRO A 17 -13.57 7.49 -14.04
N LEU A 18 -12.62 8.17 -14.70
CA LEU A 18 -12.09 9.46 -14.23
C LEU A 18 -13.15 10.57 -14.29
N ILE A 19 -14.12 10.46 -15.20
CA ILE A 19 -15.20 11.44 -15.36
C ILE A 19 -16.23 11.27 -14.23
N ALA A 20 -16.64 10.05 -13.91
CA ALA A 20 -17.52 9.80 -12.77
C ALA A 20 -16.90 10.36 -11.48
N GLY A 21 -15.61 10.11 -11.25
CA GLY A 21 -14.87 10.70 -10.12
C GLY A 21 -14.88 12.24 -10.13
N LYS A 22 -14.70 12.87 -11.29
CA LYS A 22 -14.75 14.34 -11.43
C LYS A 22 -16.15 14.91 -11.25
N ILE A 23 -17.20 14.25 -11.73
CA ILE A 23 -18.61 14.62 -11.50
C ILE A 23 -18.90 14.55 -10.00
N VAL A 24 -18.51 13.46 -9.33
CA VAL A 24 -18.66 13.31 -7.87
C VAL A 24 -17.93 14.42 -7.12
N GLN A 25 -16.66 14.69 -7.47
CA GLN A 25 -15.89 15.77 -6.87
C GLN A 25 -16.54 17.13 -7.07
N ARG A 26 -17.07 17.42 -8.27
CA ARG A 26 -17.72 18.69 -8.57
C ARG A 26 -19.05 18.84 -7.84
N LEU A 27 -19.89 17.81 -7.84
CA LEU A 27 -21.17 17.80 -7.10
C LEU A 27 -20.95 17.99 -5.59
N LYS A 28 -19.91 17.36 -5.03
CA LYS A 28 -19.52 17.54 -3.63
C LYS A 28 -18.98 18.94 -3.35
N ALA A 29 -18.20 19.50 -4.27
CA ALA A 29 -17.70 20.87 -4.17
C ALA A 29 -18.84 21.92 -4.27
N SER A 30 -19.86 21.66 -5.11
CA SER A 30 -20.97 22.59 -5.33
C SER A 30 -22.07 22.52 -4.28
N TYR A 31 -22.37 21.33 -3.73
CA TYR A 31 -23.53 21.12 -2.85
C TYR A 31 -23.20 20.49 -1.49
N GLY A 32 -21.92 20.28 -1.17
CA GLY A 32 -21.47 19.69 0.10
C GLY A 32 -21.18 18.18 0.01
N GLN A 33 -20.42 17.65 0.96
CA GLN A 33 -19.89 16.27 0.90
C GLN A 33 -20.97 15.18 0.84
N ASP A 34 -22.12 15.41 1.49
CA ASP A 34 -23.24 14.47 1.50
C ASP A 34 -24.21 14.68 0.34
N SER A 35 -23.89 15.58 -0.60
CA SER A 35 -24.79 15.88 -1.72
C SER A 35 -24.90 14.72 -2.70
N VAL A 36 -23.91 13.84 -2.77
CA VAL A 36 -23.90 12.72 -3.72
C VAL A 36 -24.23 11.42 -3.00
N ILE A 37 -25.33 10.80 -3.42
CA ILE A 37 -25.71 9.46 -2.99
C ILE A 37 -25.21 8.48 -4.06
N LEU A 38 -24.32 7.58 -3.66
CA LEU A 38 -23.75 6.54 -4.52
C LEU A 38 -24.47 5.21 -4.30
N ASP A 39 -24.33 4.30 -5.26
CA ASP A 39 -24.91 2.96 -5.26
C ASP A 39 -24.62 2.22 -3.94
N PRO A 40 -25.62 1.56 -3.31
CA PRO A 40 -25.43 0.86 -2.04
C PRO A 40 -24.64 -0.46 -2.18
N GLY A 41 -24.28 -0.86 -3.39
CA GLY A 41 -23.39 -1.99 -3.69
C GLY A 41 -24.07 -3.36 -3.58
N LEU A 42 -24.91 -3.60 -2.57
CA LEU A 42 -25.67 -4.84 -2.37
C LEU A 42 -26.98 -4.59 -1.59
N LEU A 43 -28.02 -5.38 -1.90
CA LEU A 43 -29.23 -5.45 -1.07
C LEU A 43 -28.92 -6.18 0.24
N PRO A 44 -29.38 -5.67 1.40
CA PRO A 44 -29.30 -6.42 2.66
C PRO A 44 -30.02 -7.78 2.54
N PRO A 45 -29.48 -8.87 3.13
CA PRO A 45 -30.15 -10.18 3.12
C PRO A 45 -31.56 -10.07 3.72
N GLY A 46 -32.57 -10.50 2.96
CA GLY A 46 -33.98 -10.44 3.38
C GLY A 46 -34.67 -9.08 3.23
N ALA A 47 -34.03 -8.10 2.58
CA ALA A 47 -34.64 -6.80 2.32
C ALA A 47 -35.86 -6.92 1.39
N ASP A 48 -36.96 -6.27 1.76
CA ASP A 48 -38.07 -6.02 0.84
C ASP A 48 -37.62 -4.99 -0.20
N VAL A 49 -37.31 -5.48 -1.41
CA VAL A 49 -36.72 -4.67 -2.49
C VAL A 49 -37.58 -3.45 -2.81
N PRO A 50 -38.91 -3.54 -3.00
CA PRO A 50 -39.75 -2.37 -3.26
C PRO A 50 -39.67 -1.29 -2.16
N SER A 51 -39.73 -1.67 -0.88
CA SER A 51 -39.64 -0.72 0.23
C SER A 51 -38.24 -0.13 0.37
N PHE A 52 -37.20 -0.95 0.18
CA PHE A 52 -35.82 -0.49 0.18
C PHE A 52 -35.60 0.56 -0.92
N MET A 53 -36.03 0.28 -2.15
CA MET A 53 -35.88 1.20 -3.27
C MET A 53 -36.71 2.48 -3.07
N LYS A 54 -37.94 2.37 -2.55
CA LYS A 54 -38.76 3.55 -2.22
C LYS A 54 -38.08 4.46 -1.18
N GLY A 55 -37.59 3.88 -0.08
CA GLY A 55 -36.85 4.62 0.94
C GLY A 55 -35.54 5.20 0.41
N PHE A 56 -34.85 4.43 -0.44
CA PHE A 56 -33.57 4.81 -1.00
C PHE A 56 -33.66 6.00 -1.95
N VAL A 57 -34.63 5.96 -2.86
CA VAL A 57 -34.84 6.96 -3.92
C VAL A 57 -35.49 8.24 -3.36
N SER A 58 -36.26 8.14 -2.25
CA SER A 58 -36.81 9.32 -1.54
C SER A 58 -35.78 10.29 -0.95
N ARG A 59 -34.49 9.92 -0.94
CA ARG A 59 -33.40 10.73 -0.38
C ARG A 59 -32.74 11.64 -1.42
N ALA A 60 -33.10 11.52 -2.70
CA ALA A 60 -32.52 12.27 -3.80
C ALA A 60 -33.51 13.32 -4.31
N ASP A 61 -32.99 14.50 -4.63
CA ASP A 61 -33.71 15.59 -5.31
C ASP A 61 -33.67 15.41 -6.84
N VAL A 62 -32.60 14.79 -7.34
CA VAL A 62 -32.37 14.52 -8.78
C VAL A 62 -31.55 13.24 -8.95
N PHE A 63 -31.89 12.46 -9.98
CA PHE A 63 -31.28 11.19 -10.29
C PHE A 63 -30.50 11.29 -11.60
N VAL A 64 -29.18 11.10 -11.55
CA VAL A 64 -28.28 11.24 -12.71
C VAL A 64 -27.81 9.85 -13.14
N VAL A 65 -28.05 9.49 -14.41
CA VAL A 65 -27.64 8.20 -14.97
C VAL A 65 -26.49 8.42 -15.94
N LEU A 66 -25.31 7.86 -15.66
CA LEU A 66 -24.19 7.94 -16.59
C LEU A 66 -24.32 6.84 -17.66
N ILE A 67 -24.36 7.25 -18.92
CA ILE A 67 -24.51 6.36 -20.07
C ILE A 67 -23.20 6.38 -20.86
N GLY A 68 -22.41 5.34 -20.67
CA GLY A 68 -21.19 5.08 -21.41
C GLY A 68 -21.36 4.03 -22.53
N PRO A 69 -20.31 3.74 -23.30
CA PRO A 69 -20.39 2.94 -24.54
C PRO A 69 -20.96 1.53 -24.36
N GLN A 70 -20.84 0.95 -23.17
CA GLN A 70 -21.30 -0.42 -22.88
C GLN A 70 -22.67 -0.46 -22.18
N TRP A 71 -23.23 0.69 -21.81
CA TRP A 71 -24.39 0.77 -20.92
C TRP A 71 -25.63 0.08 -21.51
N ALA A 72 -25.95 0.33 -22.78
CA ALA A 72 -27.14 -0.22 -23.45
C ALA A 72 -27.11 -1.76 -23.52
N GLU A 73 -25.94 -2.29 -23.88
CA GLU A 73 -25.70 -3.71 -24.01
C GLU A 73 -25.73 -4.41 -22.65
N LEU A 74 -25.11 -3.81 -21.62
CA LEU A 74 -25.18 -4.32 -20.25
C LEU A 74 -26.61 -4.25 -19.70
N MET A 75 -27.35 -3.16 -19.94
CA MET A 75 -28.74 -3.04 -19.51
C MET A 75 -29.64 -4.10 -20.16
N ARG A 76 -29.41 -4.44 -21.44
CA ARG A 76 -30.12 -5.54 -22.13
C ARG A 76 -29.74 -6.92 -21.57
N ARG A 77 -28.46 -7.20 -21.33
CA ARG A 77 -28.01 -8.49 -20.76
C ARG A 77 -28.59 -8.75 -19.39
N HIS A 78 -28.71 -7.71 -18.57
CA HIS A 78 -29.22 -7.81 -17.21
C HIS A 78 -30.71 -7.44 -17.08
N ALA A 79 -31.41 -7.23 -18.20
CA ALA A 79 -32.82 -6.85 -18.24
C ALA A 79 -33.72 -7.83 -17.48
N GLN A 80 -33.40 -9.12 -17.56
CA GLN A 80 -34.16 -10.21 -16.97
C GLN A 80 -33.65 -10.63 -15.59
N ASP A 81 -32.58 -10.01 -15.10
CA ASP A 81 -32.07 -10.29 -13.76
C ASP A 81 -32.95 -9.56 -12.73
N PRO A 82 -33.73 -10.29 -11.91
CA PRO A 82 -34.63 -9.69 -10.93
C PRO A 82 -33.87 -8.98 -9.79
N GLN A 83 -32.56 -9.19 -9.66
CA GLN A 83 -31.70 -8.59 -8.64
C GLN A 83 -30.79 -7.48 -9.18
N ASP A 84 -30.94 -7.09 -10.45
CA ASP A 84 -30.13 -6.03 -11.02
C ASP A 84 -30.43 -4.67 -10.37
N LEU A 85 -29.54 -4.25 -9.47
CA LEU A 85 -29.71 -3.05 -8.67
C LEU A 85 -29.79 -1.77 -9.50
N HIS A 86 -29.02 -1.67 -10.56
CA HIS A 86 -29.00 -0.48 -11.41
C HIS A 86 -30.30 -0.30 -12.19
N ARG A 87 -30.85 -1.39 -12.75
CA ARG A 87 -32.16 -1.40 -13.40
C ARG A 87 -33.23 -1.03 -12.38
N LEU A 88 -33.26 -1.70 -11.23
CA LEU A 88 -34.23 -1.45 -10.17
C LEU A 88 -34.19 0.00 -9.65
N GLN A 89 -33.00 0.62 -9.58
CA GLN A 89 -32.84 2.02 -9.16
C GLN A 89 -33.43 3.00 -10.16
N ILE A 90 -33.15 2.79 -11.45
CA ILE A 90 -33.69 3.62 -12.53
C ILE A 90 -35.22 3.46 -12.60
N GLU A 91 -35.72 2.23 -12.51
CA GLU A 91 -37.16 1.94 -12.46
C GLU A 91 -37.84 2.64 -11.28
N ALA A 92 -37.24 2.55 -10.09
CA ALA A 92 -37.78 3.17 -8.90
C ALA A 92 -37.78 4.70 -8.99
N ALA A 93 -36.75 5.31 -9.57
CA ALA A 93 -36.68 6.75 -9.80
C ALA A 93 -37.74 7.21 -10.82
N LEU A 94 -37.87 6.52 -11.96
CA LEU A 94 -38.87 6.83 -12.98
C LEU A 94 -40.30 6.59 -12.50
N LYS A 95 -40.53 5.58 -11.66
CA LYS A 95 -41.84 5.28 -11.05
C LYS A 95 -42.21 6.27 -9.95
N ALA A 96 -41.22 6.88 -9.30
CA ALA A 96 -41.42 7.92 -8.28
C ALA A 96 -41.56 9.33 -8.90
N ASP A 97 -41.57 9.46 -10.22
CA ASP A 97 -41.55 10.72 -10.98
C ASP A 97 -40.47 11.71 -10.49
N LEU A 98 -39.34 11.17 -10.03
CA LEU A 98 -38.17 12.00 -9.69
C LEU A 98 -37.51 12.51 -10.96
N PRO A 99 -36.91 13.72 -10.94
CA PRO A 99 -36.14 14.21 -12.06
C PRO A 99 -35.00 13.25 -12.41
N VAL A 100 -35.08 12.54 -13.54
CA VAL A 100 -34.04 11.64 -14.03
C VAL A 100 -33.32 12.27 -15.22
N MET A 101 -32.02 12.53 -15.08
CA MET A 101 -31.20 13.13 -16.13
C MET A 101 -30.15 12.14 -16.66
N PRO A 102 -30.29 11.67 -17.91
CA PRO A 102 -29.24 10.93 -18.58
C PRO A 102 -28.05 11.83 -18.92
N VAL A 103 -26.85 11.39 -18.55
CA VAL A 103 -25.58 12.02 -18.94
C VAL A 103 -24.84 11.06 -19.86
N VAL A 104 -24.84 11.38 -21.15
CA VAL A 104 -24.23 10.57 -22.19
C VAL A 104 -22.77 10.98 -22.35
N ILE A 105 -21.87 10.00 -22.21
CA ILE A 105 -20.43 10.23 -22.29
C ILE A 105 -19.93 10.01 -23.72
N ASP A 106 -19.19 10.99 -24.22
CA ASP A 106 -18.59 11.02 -25.56
C ASP A 106 -19.61 10.88 -26.71
N THR A 107 -19.23 10.14 -27.75
CA THR A 107 -20.05 9.89 -28.94
C THR A 107 -21.05 8.76 -28.74
N THR A 108 -21.21 8.26 -27.50
CA THR A 108 -22.15 7.19 -27.17
C THR A 108 -23.56 7.56 -27.66
N PRO A 109 -24.23 6.71 -28.46
CA PRO A 109 -25.62 6.95 -28.82
C PRO A 109 -26.53 6.67 -27.62
N MET A 110 -27.58 7.47 -27.47
CA MET A 110 -28.65 7.15 -26.52
C MET A 110 -29.45 5.97 -27.11
N PRO A 111 -29.71 4.90 -26.33
CA PRO A 111 -30.54 3.79 -26.81
C PRO A 111 -31.96 4.24 -27.14
N SER A 112 -32.59 3.60 -28.13
CA SER A 112 -34.01 3.82 -28.41
C SER A 112 -34.89 3.17 -27.33
N PRO A 113 -36.14 3.61 -27.13
CA PRO A 113 -37.05 2.98 -26.15
C PRO A 113 -37.20 1.46 -26.36
N ASP A 114 -37.21 1.00 -27.61
CA ASP A 114 -37.34 -0.43 -27.97
C ASP A 114 -36.10 -1.26 -27.66
N GLU A 115 -34.94 -0.61 -27.49
CA GLU A 115 -33.68 -1.26 -27.08
C GLU A 115 -33.57 -1.43 -25.56
N LEU A 116 -34.53 -0.91 -24.80
CA LEU A 116 -34.52 -0.93 -23.34
C LEU A 116 -35.63 -1.82 -22.77
N PRO A 117 -35.44 -2.38 -21.56
CA PRO A 117 -36.53 -3.00 -20.82
C PRO A 117 -37.70 -2.02 -20.68
N ALA A 118 -38.93 -2.50 -20.85
CA ALA A 118 -40.14 -1.66 -20.83
C ALA A 118 -40.25 -0.78 -19.56
N SER A 119 -39.73 -1.27 -18.44
CA SER A 119 -39.70 -0.60 -17.14
C SER A 119 -38.73 0.58 -17.05
N VAL A 120 -37.71 0.66 -17.92
CA VAL A 120 -36.76 1.78 -18.01
C VAL A 120 -36.79 2.51 -19.36
N ALA A 121 -37.64 2.10 -20.30
CA ALA A 121 -37.75 2.69 -21.64
C ALA A 121 -38.01 4.22 -21.60
N ARG A 122 -38.76 4.71 -20.61
CA ARG A 122 -38.98 6.15 -20.35
C ARG A 122 -37.69 6.95 -20.11
N LEU A 123 -36.56 6.30 -19.82
CA LEU A 123 -35.26 6.97 -19.70
C LEU A 123 -34.80 7.54 -21.05
N ALA A 124 -35.07 6.85 -22.16
CA ALA A 124 -34.71 7.29 -23.52
C ALA A 124 -35.41 8.58 -23.94
N GLU A 125 -36.53 8.90 -23.29
CA GLU A 125 -37.36 10.08 -23.55
C GLU A 125 -36.97 11.28 -22.66
N GLN A 126 -36.08 11.11 -21.68
CA GLN A 126 -35.67 12.18 -20.78
C GLN A 126 -34.70 13.18 -21.44
N PRO A 127 -34.75 14.48 -21.09
CA PRO A 127 -33.75 15.46 -21.51
C PRO A 127 -32.34 15.03 -21.09
N ARG A 128 -31.44 14.86 -22.06
CA ARG A 128 -30.08 14.34 -21.84
C ARG A 128 -29.01 15.42 -21.94
N PHE A 129 -27.98 15.30 -21.11
CA PHE A 129 -26.77 16.10 -21.18
C PHE A 129 -25.65 15.30 -21.86
N ARG A 130 -24.90 15.91 -22.78
CA ARG A 130 -23.72 15.29 -23.40
C ARG A 130 -22.44 15.84 -22.79
N LEU A 131 -21.54 14.95 -22.42
CA LEU A 131 -20.25 15.29 -21.85
C LEU A 131 -19.15 14.60 -22.65
N SER A 132 -18.21 15.37 -23.21
CA SER A 132 -17.15 14.89 -24.10
C SER A 132 -15.77 15.01 -23.42
N VAL A 133 -14.94 13.97 -23.45
CA VAL A 133 -13.60 13.99 -22.83
C VAL A 133 -12.54 14.73 -23.65
N GLU A 134 -12.81 15.05 -24.91
CA GLU A 134 -11.85 15.66 -25.85
C GLU A 134 -11.91 17.20 -25.88
N SER A 135 -12.85 17.81 -25.15
CA SER A 135 -13.09 19.26 -25.11
C SER A 135 -12.88 19.83 -23.70
N GLU A 136 -13.02 21.15 -23.52
CA GLU A 136 -12.83 21.83 -22.23
C GLU A 136 -13.81 21.30 -21.16
N LEU A 137 -13.37 20.27 -20.44
CA LEU A 137 -14.14 19.54 -19.44
C LEU A 137 -14.61 20.46 -18.30
N SER A 138 -13.85 21.50 -17.96
CA SER A 138 -14.23 22.50 -16.94
C SER A 138 -15.49 23.26 -17.32
N THR A 139 -15.59 23.69 -18.58
CA THR A 139 -16.72 24.45 -19.12
C THR A 139 -17.97 23.58 -19.20
N GLN A 140 -17.83 22.36 -19.72
CA GLN A 140 -18.92 21.38 -19.77
C GLN A 140 -19.41 20.96 -18.39
N MET A 141 -18.50 20.81 -17.43
CA MET A 141 -18.88 20.50 -16.06
C MET A 141 -19.72 21.63 -15.45
N GLY A 142 -19.37 22.90 -15.71
CA GLY A 142 -20.18 24.04 -15.28
C GLY A 142 -21.60 24.02 -15.87
N GLN A 143 -21.72 23.67 -17.16
CA GLN A 143 -23.01 23.52 -17.82
C GLN A 143 -23.82 22.33 -17.27
N LEU A 144 -23.17 21.20 -16.98
CA LEU A 144 -23.79 20.04 -16.36
C LEU A 144 -24.41 20.41 -15.00
N MET A 145 -23.66 21.12 -14.15
CA MET A 145 -24.18 21.59 -12.84
C MET A 145 -25.44 22.43 -13.00
N HIS A 146 -25.44 23.36 -13.97
CA HIS A 146 -26.61 24.20 -14.23
C HIS A 146 -27.84 23.38 -14.67
N HIS A 147 -27.65 22.33 -15.46
CA HIS A 147 -28.75 21.43 -15.87
C HIS A 147 -29.26 20.57 -14.71
N ILE A 148 -28.37 20.11 -13.82
CA ILE A 148 -28.75 19.38 -12.60
C ILE A 148 -29.61 20.29 -11.69
N GLU A 149 -29.23 21.56 -11.53
CA GLU A 149 -30.00 22.53 -10.76
C GLU A 149 -31.36 22.85 -11.38
N ALA A 150 -31.40 23.01 -12.70
CA ALA A 150 -32.64 23.26 -13.43
C ALA A 150 -33.62 22.07 -13.35
N ALA A 151 -33.11 20.84 -13.24
CA ALA A 151 -33.92 19.64 -13.12
C ALA A 151 -34.60 19.49 -11.74
N ALA A 152 -34.12 20.16 -10.68
CA ALA A 152 -34.67 20.06 -9.32
C ALA A 152 -34.93 21.42 -8.65
N PRO A 153 -35.94 22.19 -9.09
CA PRO A 153 -36.22 23.53 -8.55
C PRO A 153 -36.99 23.51 -7.21
N LYS A 154 -36.27 23.54 -6.06
CA LYS A 154 -36.39 24.44 -4.88
C LYS A 154 -36.22 23.81 -3.47
N ALA A 155 -35.32 24.41 -2.69
CA ALA A 155 -35.54 24.88 -1.30
C ALA A 155 -34.56 26.05 -1.00
N THR A 156 -35.12 27.24 -0.83
CA THR A 156 -34.45 28.52 -0.53
C THR A 156 -33.98 28.63 0.93
N VAL A 157 -32.77 29.15 1.15
CA VAL A 157 -32.28 29.73 2.43
C VAL A 157 -31.78 31.15 2.12
N PRO A 158 -32.05 32.18 2.95
CA PRO A 158 -31.88 33.59 2.60
C PRO A 158 -30.41 34.03 2.56
N ILE A 159 -30.09 34.87 1.59
CA ILE A 159 -28.78 35.52 1.43
C ILE A 159 -28.65 36.59 2.54
N VAL A 160 -27.71 36.38 3.47
CA VAL A 160 -27.22 37.45 4.34
C VAL A 160 -26.25 38.31 3.52
N ASN A 161 -26.71 39.51 3.14
CA ASN A 161 -25.86 40.54 2.55
C ASN A 161 -24.87 41.06 3.60
N VAL A 162 -23.58 40.83 3.38
CA VAL A 162 -22.51 41.65 3.98
C VAL A 162 -21.98 42.57 2.88
N ALA A 163 -22.65 43.70 2.69
CA ALA A 163 -22.12 44.84 1.95
C ALA A 163 -21.83 45.97 2.95
N GLY A 164 -20.55 46.19 3.24
CA GLY A 164 -20.04 47.46 3.78
C GLY A 164 -19.82 48.48 2.65
N PRO A 165 -19.75 49.79 2.97
CA PRO A 165 -20.25 50.85 2.10
C PRO A 165 -19.29 51.23 0.97
N VAL A 166 -19.83 51.28 -0.25
CA VAL A 166 -19.18 51.94 -1.40
C VAL A 166 -19.65 53.39 -1.42
N ARG A 167 -18.70 54.33 -1.30
CA ARG A 167 -18.93 55.76 -1.51
C ARG A 167 -19.29 56.02 -2.97
N SER A 168 -20.37 56.78 -3.13
CA SER A 168 -20.95 57.25 -4.39
C SER A 168 -20.01 58.13 -5.21
N VAL A 169 -19.90 57.85 -6.51
CA VAL A 169 -19.65 58.88 -7.53
C VAL A 169 -20.68 58.66 -8.64
N ARG A 170 -21.47 59.72 -8.88
CA ARG A 170 -22.53 59.81 -9.89
C ARG A 170 -21.95 59.70 -11.30
N GLU A 171 -22.67 59.01 -12.18
CA GLU A 171 -22.48 59.06 -13.62
C GLU A 171 -23.72 59.74 -14.23
N ASP A 172 -23.53 60.95 -14.75
CA ASP A 172 -24.49 61.61 -15.64
C ASP A 172 -24.02 61.39 -17.09
N GLN A 173 -24.87 60.76 -17.89
CA GLN A 173 -24.75 60.67 -19.35
C GLN A 173 -25.13 62.02 -19.99
N PRO A 174 -24.58 62.38 -21.16
CA PRO A 174 -25.39 62.14 -22.37
C PRO A 174 -24.64 61.84 -23.68
N ARG A 175 -25.26 60.93 -24.46
CA ARG A 175 -25.55 60.95 -25.92
C ARG A 175 -24.60 61.66 -26.91
N THR A 176 -24.26 60.90 -27.96
CA THR A 176 -24.32 61.14 -29.43
C THR A 176 -23.09 60.41 -30.05
N GLY A 177 -23.08 59.75 -31.20
CA GLY A 177 -23.88 59.75 -32.42
C GLY A 177 -23.13 58.89 -33.47
N LYS A 178 -23.86 57.99 -34.15
CA LYS A 178 -23.68 57.41 -35.50
C LYS A 178 -22.29 57.00 -36.07
N ARG A 179 -22.27 55.72 -36.53
CA ARG A 179 -21.69 55.09 -37.76
C ARG A 179 -20.16 55.27 -37.98
N VAL A 180 -19.37 54.28 -38.43
CA VAL A 180 -19.38 53.62 -39.76
C VAL A 180 -18.57 52.30 -39.70
N HIS A 181 -18.88 51.43 -40.66
CA HIS A 181 -18.31 50.14 -41.04
C HIS A 181 -16.79 50.03 -41.32
N THR A 182 -16.36 48.75 -41.28
CA THR A 182 -15.39 48.02 -42.13
C THR A 182 -13.88 48.14 -41.91
N ALA A 183 -13.28 46.96 -41.74
CA ALA A 183 -12.21 46.36 -42.55
C ALA A 183 -11.01 45.85 -41.74
N SER A 184 -10.75 44.57 -41.97
CA SER A 184 -9.62 43.75 -41.59
C SER A 184 -8.27 44.36 -41.98
N ILE A 185 -7.24 44.12 -41.18
CA ILE A 185 -5.85 43.83 -41.60
C ILE A 185 -5.18 43.18 -40.38
N GLY A 186 -4.72 41.94 -40.55
CA GLY A 186 -3.71 41.37 -39.66
C GLY A 186 -2.33 41.91 -40.01
N TRP A 187 -1.40 41.84 -39.07
CA TRP A 187 -0.11 41.15 -39.19
C TRP A 187 0.69 41.47 -37.92
N TRP A 188 1.05 40.38 -37.22
CA TRP A 188 2.30 40.13 -36.49
C TRP A 188 3.21 41.34 -36.23
N TRP A 189 3.47 41.66 -34.96
CA TRP A 189 4.80 41.82 -34.32
C TRP A 189 4.55 42.28 -32.85
N ALA A 190 5.41 41.82 -31.92
CA ALA A 190 5.56 42.26 -30.52
C ALA A 190 4.80 41.52 -29.39
N ILE A 191 5.22 40.27 -29.13
CA ILE A 191 5.60 39.82 -27.78
C ILE A 191 7.08 40.26 -27.64
N PRO A 192 7.59 40.91 -26.56
CA PRO A 192 7.33 40.60 -25.14
C PRO A 192 7.32 41.82 -24.17
N PHE A 193 6.26 42.06 -23.40
CA PHE A 193 6.38 42.90 -22.19
C PHE A 193 5.42 42.56 -21.03
N ALA A 194 4.80 41.39 -21.01
CA ALA A 194 3.85 40.99 -19.97
C ALA A 194 4.28 39.72 -19.19
N ALA A 195 5.59 39.47 -19.07
CA ALA A 195 6.12 38.33 -18.31
C ALA A 195 6.83 38.70 -17.00
N PHE A 196 6.84 39.98 -16.60
CA PHE A 196 7.64 40.42 -15.44
C PHE A 196 6.85 40.90 -14.20
N LEU A 197 5.52 41.03 -14.27
CA LEU A 197 4.71 41.47 -13.12
C LEU A 197 3.89 40.35 -12.45
N GLY A 198 3.78 39.16 -13.06
CA GLY A 198 3.13 37.99 -12.45
C GLY A 198 4.03 37.19 -11.50
N PHE A 199 5.35 37.34 -11.60
CA PHE A 199 6.31 36.52 -10.84
C PHE A 199 6.59 37.06 -9.42
N ALA A 200 6.31 38.34 -9.17
CA ALA A 200 6.55 38.98 -7.87
C ALA A 200 5.37 38.85 -6.88
N PHE A 201 4.16 38.52 -7.35
CA PHE A 201 3.02 38.27 -6.46
C PHE A 201 2.89 36.79 -6.06
N PHE A 202 3.43 35.86 -6.86
CA PHE A 202 3.41 34.43 -6.57
C PHE A 202 4.46 33.98 -5.55
N LYS A 203 5.50 34.80 -5.30
CA LYS A 203 6.54 34.50 -4.30
C LYS A 203 6.22 34.94 -2.87
N THR A 204 5.15 35.70 -2.64
CA THR A 204 4.83 36.24 -1.30
C THR A 204 3.77 35.42 -0.56
N PHE A 205 3.21 34.37 -1.18
CA PHE A 205 2.25 33.44 -0.57
C PHE A 205 2.74 31.98 -0.52
N GLN A 206 4.06 31.76 -0.59
CA GLN A 206 4.72 30.49 -0.21
C GLN A 206 5.29 30.56 1.22
N GLY A 207 4.58 31.23 2.13
CA GLY A 207 4.90 31.23 3.55
C GLY A 207 4.40 29.95 4.21
N ARG A 208 5.32 29.00 4.47
CA ARG A 208 5.22 27.84 5.37
C ARG A 208 4.27 26.70 4.97
N PHE A 209 4.68 25.91 3.98
CA PHE A 209 4.64 24.46 4.16
C PHE A 209 6.10 24.00 4.22
N SER A 210 6.57 23.65 5.41
CA SER A 210 7.82 22.90 5.56
C SER A 210 7.68 21.59 4.79
N GLU A 211 8.67 21.23 3.97
CA GLU A 211 8.79 19.84 3.51
C GLU A 211 8.65 18.89 4.72
N PRO A 212 7.90 17.79 4.62
CA PRO A 212 7.86 16.81 5.70
C PRO A 212 9.30 16.37 6.00
N PRO A 213 9.69 16.26 7.28
CA PRO A 213 11.06 15.96 7.66
C PRO A 213 11.54 14.67 6.96
N LYS A 214 12.68 14.74 6.27
CA LYS A 214 13.32 13.57 5.65
C LYS A 214 13.57 12.52 6.75
N ARG A 215 13.00 11.32 6.57
CA ARG A 215 13.18 10.19 7.49
C ARG A 215 14.64 9.74 7.48
N ASP A 216 15.23 9.63 8.66
CA ASP A 216 16.52 8.97 8.85
C ASP A 216 16.33 7.48 9.16
N ALA A 217 16.38 6.64 8.11
CA ALA A 217 16.26 5.19 8.25
C ALA A 217 17.51 4.52 8.84
N SER A 218 18.63 5.24 9.02
CA SER A 218 19.87 4.66 9.55
C SER A 218 19.75 4.19 11.00
N ASN A 219 18.74 4.70 11.71
CA ASN A 219 18.45 4.36 13.09
C ASN A 219 17.45 3.20 13.23
N ASP A 220 16.80 2.75 12.16
CA ASP A 220 15.97 1.56 12.19
C ASP A 220 16.80 0.34 12.62
N TYR A 221 16.14 -0.65 13.23
CA TYR A 221 16.78 -1.93 13.47
C TYR A 221 15.76 -3.05 13.40
N LEU A 222 16.25 -4.27 13.19
CA LEU A 222 15.42 -5.47 13.27
C LEU A 222 15.65 -6.09 14.66
N ASN A 223 14.59 -6.35 15.41
CA ASN A 223 14.73 -6.93 16.75
C ASN A 223 14.91 -8.47 16.69
N SER A 224 14.94 -9.13 17.85
CA SER A 224 15.18 -10.59 17.94
C SER A 224 13.99 -11.43 17.51
N ILE A 225 12.81 -10.82 17.35
CA ILE A 225 11.57 -11.48 16.90
C ILE A 225 11.27 -11.21 15.41
N GLY A 226 12.22 -10.58 14.69
CA GLY A 226 12.07 -10.27 13.27
C GLY A 226 11.11 -9.12 12.97
N ASP A 227 10.76 -8.29 13.97
CA ASP A 227 10.00 -7.05 13.75
C ASP A 227 10.94 -5.88 13.46
N ARG A 228 10.66 -5.15 12.38
CA ARG A 228 11.45 -3.98 11.99
C ARG A 228 11.01 -2.80 12.85
N MET A 229 11.90 -2.35 13.72
CA MET A 229 11.70 -1.22 14.61
C MET A 229 12.08 0.07 13.89
N ILE A 230 11.06 0.85 13.53
CA ILE A 230 11.15 2.10 12.77
C ILE A 230 11.49 3.25 13.70
N TRP A 231 12.55 4.00 13.42
CA TRP A 231 12.92 5.18 14.21
C TRP A 231 11.98 6.36 13.94
N CYS A 232 11.38 6.88 15.02
CA CYS A 232 10.60 8.11 15.03
C CYS A 232 11.40 9.18 15.78
N SER A 233 11.92 10.16 15.05
CA SER A 233 12.65 11.29 15.63
C SER A 233 11.78 12.11 16.58
N PRO A 234 12.35 12.77 17.61
CA PRO A 234 11.61 13.74 18.40
C PRO A 234 11.00 14.84 17.53
N GLY A 235 9.86 15.39 17.96
CA GLY A 235 9.22 16.44 17.19
C GLY A 235 7.86 16.85 17.74
N LYS A 236 7.31 17.89 17.10
CA LYS A 236 5.97 18.40 17.38
C LYS A 236 4.99 17.96 16.31
N PHE A 237 3.75 17.70 16.71
CA PHE A 237 2.66 17.50 15.78
C PHE A 237 1.32 17.93 16.38
N ARG A 238 0.31 18.04 15.52
CA ARG A 238 -1.06 18.30 15.94
C ARG A 238 -1.80 16.96 16.08
N MET A 239 -2.18 16.63 17.30
CA MET A 239 -2.93 15.42 17.64
C MET A 239 -4.43 15.72 17.65
N GLY A 240 -5.25 14.76 17.23
CA GLY A 240 -6.70 14.93 17.05
C GLY A 240 -7.07 15.42 15.64
N SER A 241 -8.35 15.73 15.41
CA SER A 241 -8.90 16.08 14.09
C SER A 241 -9.65 17.40 14.10
N PRO A 242 -9.51 18.24 13.05
CA PRO A 242 -10.24 19.50 12.98
C PRO A 242 -11.75 19.25 12.98
N GLU A 243 -12.53 20.20 13.49
CA GLU A 243 -14.00 20.09 13.55
C GLU A 243 -14.66 19.81 12.19
N THR A 244 -13.98 20.16 11.11
CA THR A 244 -14.42 19.95 9.72
C THR A 244 -14.06 18.57 9.15
N GLU A 245 -13.28 17.74 9.85
CA GLU A 245 -12.90 16.42 9.37
C GLU A 245 -14.12 15.47 9.39
N THR A 246 -14.49 14.96 8.21
CA THR A 246 -15.61 14.02 8.09
C THR A 246 -15.36 12.76 8.91
N GLY A 247 -16.36 12.37 9.70
CA GLY A 247 -16.29 11.16 10.54
C GLY A 247 -15.56 11.37 11.86
N ARG A 248 -15.17 12.61 12.21
CA ARG A 248 -14.59 12.98 13.51
C ARG A 248 -15.52 12.64 14.67
N SER A 249 -14.95 12.07 15.74
CA SER A 249 -15.60 11.94 17.05
C SER A 249 -15.39 13.18 17.94
N GLN A 250 -16.26 13.39 18.93
CA GLN A 250 -16.20 14.59 19.78
C GLN A 250 -14.95 14.68 20.65
N ASP A 251 -14.33 13.54 20.96
CA ASP A 251 -13.16 13.36 21.81
C ASP A 251 -11.82 13.48 21.06
N GLU A 252 -11.86 13.94 19.81
CA GLU A 252 -10.69 14.15 18.94
C GLU A 252 -10.27 15.64 18.90
N THR A 253 -10.41 16.38 20.01
CA THR A 253 -10.07 17.82 20.08
C THR A 253 -8.61 18.09 19.66
N PRO A 254 -8.37 18.91 18.62
CA PRO A 254 -7.03 19.22 18.17
C PRO A 254 -6.18 19.96 19.21
N HIS A 255 -5.00 19.45 19.50
CA HIS A 255 -4.03 20.11 20.38
C HIS A 255 -2.59 19.83 19.94
N GLU A 256 -1.64 20.64 20.39
CA GLU A 256 -0.22 20.45 20.08
C GLU A 256 0.40 19.44 21.04
N VAL A 257 1.15 18.48 20.50
CA VAL A 257 1.97 17.55 21.27
C VAL A 257 3.43 17.74 20.88
N ASN A 258 4.30 17.80 21.88
CA ASN A 258 5.74 17.85 21.73
C ASN A 258 6.38 16.58 22.30
N LEU A 259 6.94 15.73 21.44
CA LEU A 259 7.72 14.56 21.85
C LEU A 259 9.20 14.96 21.92
N THR A 260 9.77 15.01 23.13
CA THR A 260 11.15 15.49 23.35
C THR A 260 12.19 14.41 23.08
N ARG A 261 11.77 13.15 23.05
CA ARG A 261 12.63 12.00 22.79
C ARG A 261 12.09 11.20 21.61
N GLY A 262 13.00 10.72 20.79
CA GLY A 262 12.67 9.76 19.75
C GLY A 262 12.44 8.38 20.36
N PHE A 263 11.78 7.53 19.60
CA PHE A 263 11.45 6.17 19.98
C PHE A 263 11.45 5.31 18.72
N TRP A 264 11.49 3.99 18.90
CA TRP A 264 11.22 3.07 17.81
C TRP A 264 9.82 2.49 17.93
N ILE A 265 9.18 2.18 16.82
CA ILE A 265 7.88 1.49 16.78
C ILE A 265 7.90 0.40 15.72
N GLY A 266 7.29 -0.74 16.02
CA GLY A 266 7.22 -1.88 15.10
C GLY A 266 6.56 -1.49 13.78
N ALA A 267 7.16 -1.92 12.66
CA ALA A 267 6.66 -1.67 11.31
C ALA A 267 5.26 -2.27 11.11
N HIS A 268 4.97 -3.35 11.83
CA HIS A 268 3.75 -4.14 11.76
C HIS A 268 3.12 -4.33 13.14
N GLU A 269 1.87 -4.80 13.17
CA GLU A 269 1.32 -5.36 14.39
C GLU A 269 2.03 -6.67 14.76
N ILE A 270 2.04 -7.01 16.05
CA ILE A 270 2.62 -8.26 16.53
C ILE A 270 1.85 -9.44 15.94
N THR A 271 2.56 -10.33 15.26
CA THR A 271 1.99 -11.50 14.59
C THR A 271 1.78 -12.68 15.54
N GLN A 272 0.97 -13.66 15.12
CA GLN A 272 0.79 -14.92 15.86
C GLN A 272 2.12 -15.68 16.06
N ALA A 273 3.03 -15.61 15.08
CA ALA A 273 4.38 -16.19 15.17
C ALA A 273 5.22 -15.51 16.26
N GLN A 274 5.26 -14.17 16.23
CA GLN A 274 5.99 -13.37 17.20
C GLN A 274 5.44 -13.55 18.62
N TRP A 275 4.10 -13.56 18.75
CA TRP A 275 3.43 -13.90 20.01
C TRP A 275 3.94 -15.22 20.59
N LYS A 276 3.89 -16.30 19.78
CA LYS A 276 4.34 -17.62 20.21
C LYS A 276 5.79 -17.61 20.65
N LEU A 277 6.65 -16.88 19.95
CA LEU A 277 8.07 -16.82 20.30
C LEU A 277 8.30 -16.24 21.71
N VAL A 278 7.63 -15.13 22.03
CA VAL A 278 7.85 -14.43 23.30
C VAL A 278 7.06 -15.09 24.44
N MET A 279 5.86 -15.57 24.15
CA MET A 279 4.94 -16.11 25.17
C MET A 279 5.06 -17.62 25.34
N GLY A 280 5.76 -18.32 24.44
CA GLY A 280 6.02 -19.76 24.48
C GLY A 280 4.95 -20.64 23.81
N ALA A 281 3.78 -20.08 23.46
CA ALA A 281 2.70 -20.81 22.80
C ALA A 281 1.87 -19.88 21.90
N PHE A 282 1.22 -20.44 20.87
CA PHE A 282 0.26 -19.69 20.07
C PHE A 282 -0.88 -19.18 20.95
N HIS A 283 -1.33 -17.95 20.69
CA HIS A 283 -2.53 -17.43 21.33
C HIS A 283 -3.78 -18.17 20.85
N LYS A 284 -4.84 -18.20 21.68
CA LYS A 284 -6.13 -18.84 21.34
C LYS A 284 -6.80 -18.27 20.08
N SER A 285 -6.42 -17.06 19.65
CA SER A 285 -6.85 -16.45 18.40
C SER A 285 -6.30 -17.13 17.15
N TYR A 286 -5.20 -17.88 17.27
CA TYR A 286 -4.55 -18.48 16.13
C TYR A 286 -5.51 -19.43 15.39
N ARG A 287 -5.58 -19.26 14.07
CA ARG A 287 -6.31 -20.13 13.15
C ARG A 287 -5.35 -20.50 12.02
N LYS A 288 -5.07 -21.80 11.88
CA LYS A 288 -4.10 -22.33 10.90
C LYS A 288 -4.37 -21.84 9.47
N GLN A 289 -5.64 -21.68 9.11
CA GLN A 289 -6.07 -21.26 7.77
C GLN A 289 -5.68 -19.81 7.40
N PHE A 290 -5.46 -18.94 8.39
CA PHE A 290 -5.04 -17.55 8.15
C PHE A 290 -3.51 -17.38 8.17
N GLY A 291 -2.78 -18.39 8.61
CA GLY A 291 -1.32 -18.35 8.72
C GLY A 291 -0.83 -17.69 10.00
N THR A 292 0.49 -17.76 10.23
CA THR A 292 1.14 -17.27 11.45
C THR A 292 1.60 -15.82 11.35
N ALA A 293 1.55 -15.23 10.16
CA ALA A 293 1.91 -13.83 9.88
C ALA A 293 0.73 -12.85 9.99
N CYS A 294 -0.48 -13.34 10.27
CA CYS A 294 -1.57 -12.47 10.72
C CYS A 294 -1.27 -11.87 12.10
N PRO A 295 -1.83 -10.69 12.41
CA PRO A 295 -1.73 -10.12 13.74
C PRO A 295 -2.31 -11.07 14.80
N VAL A 296 -1.71 -11.02 15.99
CA VAL A 296 -2.32 -11.59 17.19
C VAL A 296 -3.54 -10.75 17.55
N THR A 297 -4.66 -11.41 17.84
CA THR A 297 -5.91 -10.75 18.25
C THR A 297 -6.50 -11.42 19.47
N HIS A 298 -7.62 -10.93 19.99
CA HIS A 298 -8.23 -11.42 21.23
C HIS A 298 -7.29 -11.31 22.44
N VAL A 299 -6.31 -10.41 22.38
CA VAL A 299 -5.39 -10.13 23.48
C VAL A 299 -5.92 -8.96 24.29
N SER A 300 -5.88 -9.10 25.62
CA SER A 300 -6.18 -8.00 26.52
C SER A 300 -5.01 -7.01 26.55
N TRP A 301 -5.23 -5.83 27.12
CA TRP A 301 -4.15 -4.85 27.32
C TRP A 301 -3.06 -5.43 28.23
N GLU A 302 -3.47 -6.16 29.27
CA GLU A 302 -2.57 -6.83 30.21
C GLU A 302 -1.71 -7.89 29.53
N ASP A 303 -2.28 -8.69 28.62
CA ASP A 303 -1.51 -9.69 27.87
C ASP A 303 -0.47 -9.02 26.95
N ALA A 304 -0.84 -7.89 26.33
CA ALA A 304 0.06 -7.12 25.45
C ALA A 304 1.22 -6.46 26.23
N VAL A 305 0.95 -5.98 27.45
CA VAL A 305 2.01 -5.51 28.37
C VAL A 305 2.93 -6.65 28.78
N ALA A 306 2.38 -7.80 29.17
CA ALA A 306 3.18 -8.97 29.52
C ALA A 306 4.08 -9.44 28.36
N PHE A 307 3.61 -9.34 27.11
CA PHE A 307 4.44 -9.56 25.93
C PHE A 307 5.61 -8.58 25.86
N CYS A 308 5.35 -7.27 26.04
CA CYS A 308 6.39 -6.23 26.01
C CYS A 308 7.44 -6.42 27.12
N GLU A 309 7.02 -6.80 28.32
CA GLU A 309 7.92 -7.09 29.45
C GLU A 309 8.82 -8.28 29.14
N LYS A 310 8.27 -9.36 28.59
CA LYS A 310 9.06 -10.52 28.17
C LYS A 310 10.02 -10.22 27.03
N LEU A 311 9.59 -9.41 26.05
CA LEU A 311 10.46 -8.96 24.97
C LEU A 311 11.62 -8.09 25.50
N SER A 312 11.33 -7.19 26.44
CA SER A 312 12.34 -6.39 27.14
C SER A 312 13.34 -7.25 27.88
N ALA A 313 12.86 -8.24 28.65
CA ALA A 313 13.72 -9.18 29.36
C ALA A 313 14.59 -10.04 28.42
N ARG A 314 14.05 -10.39 27.24
CA ARG A 314 14.77 -11.16 26.22
C ARG A 314 15.91 -10.36 25.58
N GLU A 315 15.70 -9.08 25.30
CA GLU A 315 16.64 -8.29 24.50
C GLU A 315 17.48 -7.29 25.30
N GLY A 316 17.13 -7.01 26.56
CA GLY A 316 17.80 -5.97 27.34
C GLY A 316 17.48 -4.54 26.86
N GLY A 317 16.49 -4.37 25.98
CA GLY A 317 15.89 -3.07 25.62
C GLY A 317 14.64 -2.76 26.45
N VAL A 318 14.07 -1.57 26.26
CA VAL A 318 12.82 -1.15 26.94
C VAL A 318 11.68 -1.14 25.93
N TYR A 319 10.97 -2.25 25.83
CA TYR A 319 9.77 -2.41 25.02
C TYR A 319 8.50 -2.16 25.82
N GLN A 320 7.54 -1.47 25.20
CA GLN A 320 6.23 -1.16 25.78
C GLN A 320 5.18 -1.02 24.67
N LEU A 321 3.91 -0.92 25.05
CA LEU A 321 2.89 -0.38 24.14
C LEU A 321 3.22 1.09 23.83
N PRO A 322 3.01 1.57 22.59
CA PRO A 322 3.17 2.98 22.29
C PRO A 322 2.22 3.80 23.17
N THR A 323 2.67 4.98 23.58
CA THR A 323 1.69 5.98 24.04
C THR A 323 0.76 6.33 22.90
N GLU A 324 -0.43 6.79 23.24
CA GLU A 324 -1.42 7.22 22.27
C GLU A 324 -0.85 8.31 21.34
N ALA A 325 -0.07 9.24 21.92
CA ALA A 325 0.60 10.28 21.17
C ALA A 325 1.72 9.75 20.26
N GLN A 326 2.54 8.80 20.75
CA GLN A 326 3.55 8.14 19.93
C GLN A 326 2.91 7.41 18.74
N TRP A 327 1.80 6.72 18.97
CA TRP A 327 1.07 6.02 17.92
C TRP A 327 0.55 6.99 16.85
N GLU A 328 -0.14 8.06 17.25
CA GLU A 328 -0.68 9.02 16.26
C GLU A 328 0.42 9.76 15.50
N TYR A 329 1.51 10.10 16.18
CA TYR A 329 2.67 10.72 15.57
C TYR A 329 3.28 9.83 14.47
N ALA A 330 3.51 8.56 14.81
CA ALA A 330 4.01 7.55 13.90
C ALA A 330 3.04 7.27 12.75
N CYS A 331 1.74 7.18 13.05
CA CYS A 331 0.68 7.02 12.07
C CYS A 331 0.69 8.15 11.05
N ARG A 332 0.69 9.41 11.50
CA ARG A 332 0.65 10.59 10.64
C ARG A 332 1.90 10.74 9.80
N ALA A 333 3.08 10.35 10.31
CA ALA A 333 4.35 10.44 9.58
C ALA A 333 4.57 11.82 8.92
N GLY A 334 4.15 12.89 9.62
CA GLY A 334 4.24 14.28 9.15
C GLY A 334 3.03 14.82 8.38
N THR A 335 2.03 14.00 8.04
CA THR A 335 0.79 14.48 7.41
C THR A 335 -0.19 15.06 8.43
N THR A 336 -1.05 15.97 7.95
CA THR A 336 -2.12 16.58 8.77
C THR A 336 -3.50 16.04 8.45
N GLY A 337 -3.65 15.30 7.35
CA GLY A 337 -4.92 14.75 6.90
C GLY A 337 -5.43 13.55 7.72
N PRO A 338 -6.61 13.04 7.36
CA PRO A 338 -7.21 11.86 7.99
C PRO A 338 -6.41 10.57 7.72
N TYR A 339 -5.62 10.52 6.66
CA TYR A 339 -4.77 9.37 6.31
C TYR A 339 -3.34 9.83 6.03
N SER A 340 -2.37 8.98 6.34
CA SER A 340 -0.93 9.24 6.13
C SER A 340 -0.42 8.94 4.73
N THR A 341 -1.30 8.38 3.90
CA THR A 341 -1.08 7.97 2.51
C THR A 341 -1.92 8.84 1.57
N GLU A 342 -1.68 10.15 1.60
CA GLU A 342 -2.42 11.12 0.77
C GLU A 342 -2.34 10.75 -0.72
N GLY A 343 -3.49 10.77 -1.41
CA GLY A 343 -3.58 10.44 -2.83
C GLY A 343 -3.61 8.93 -3.15
N VAL A 344 -3.48 8.05 -2.16
CA VAL A 344 -3.60 6.59 -2.34
C VAL A 344 -5.05 6.14 -2.11
N ALA A 345 -5.54 5.20 -2.90
CA ALA A 345 -6.87 4.63 -2.70
C ALA A 345 -6.92 3.80 -1.40
N VAL A 346 -8.01 3.92 -0.64
CA VAL A 346 -8.13 3.30 0.69
C VAL A 346 -7.92 1.78 0.70
N GLY A 347 -8.34 1.10 -0.37
CA GLY A 347 -8.15 -0.34 -0.51
C GLY A 347 -6.69 -0.79 -0.64
N GLU A 348 -5.77 0.12 -0.98
CA GLU A 348 -4.34 -0.18 -1.18
C GLU A 348 -3.53 -0.08 0.12
N PHE A 349 -3.98 0.73 1.09
CA PHE A 349 -3.27 0.94 2.36
C PHE A 349 -4.00 0.40 3.60
N SER A 350 -5.26 -0.02 3.47
CA SER A 350 -6.08 -0.47 4.59
C SER A 350 -6.75 -1.82 4.31
N TRP A 351 -6.69 -2.73 5.29
CA TRP A 351 -7.64 -3.84 5.41
C TRP A 351 -8.88 -3.40 6.19
N HIS A 352 -10.03 -3.41 5.54
CA HIS A 352 -11.33 -2.94 6.06
C HIS A 352 -12.46 -3.87 5.61
N VAL A 353 -13.68 -3.67 6.11
CA VAL A 353 -14.83 -4.57 5.86
C VAL A 353 -15.11 -4.83 4.38
N GLY A 354 -14.76 -3.87 3.51
CA GLY A 354 -14.97 -3.95 2.07
C GLY A 354 -13.94 -4.78 1.30
N ASN A 355 -12.80 -5.13 1.89
CA ASN A 355 -11.75 -5.90 1.21
C ASN A 355 -11.16 -7.06 2.06
N SER A 356 -11.44 -7.12 3.36
CA SER A 356 -10.84 -8.09 4.28
C SER A 356 -11.53 -9.46 4.29
N LYS A 357 -12.76 -9.56 3.76
CA LYS A 357 -13.60 -10.77 3.87
C LYS A 357 -13.87 -11.19 5.33
N GLY A 358 -13.84 -10.25 6.26
CA GLY A 358 -14.22 -10.45 7.65
C GLY A 358 -13.19 -11.17 8.53
N HIS A 359 -11.90 -11.12 8.15
CA HIS A 359 -10.82 -11.68 8.97
C HIS A 359 -9.53 -10.83 8.86
N PRO A 360 -8.58 -10.94 9.80
CA PRO A 360 -7.29 -10.27 9.69
C PRO A 360 -6.44 -10.88 8.58
N HIS A 361 -5.56 -10.07 7.99
CA HIS A 361 -4.67 -10.46 6.88
C HIS A 361 -3.21 -10.49 7.33
N LEU A 362 -2.35 -11.05 6.48
CA LEU A 362 -0.91 -11.07 6.72
C LEU A 362 -0.43 -9.61 6.83
N VAL A 363 0.43 -9.34 7.82
CA VAL A 363 1.00 -8.01 7.98
C VAL A 363 1.86 -7.65 6.77
N GLY A 364 1.89 -6.37 6.42
CA GLY A 364 2.77 -5.83 5.39
C GLY A 364 2.34 -6.03 3.94
N GLU A 365 1.10 -6.46 3.70
CA GLU A 365 0.52 -6.58 2.35
C GLU A 365 -0.07 -5.27 1.80
N LYS A 366 -0.13 -4.22 2.63
CA LYS A 366 -0.67 -2.91 2.28
C LYS A 366 0.42 -1.85 2.14
N VAL A 367 0.09 -0.79 1.39
CA VAL A 367 0.97 0.37 1.20
C VAL A 367 1.32 0.97 2.57
N ARG A 368 2.62 1.21 2.77
CA ARG A 368 3.15 1.86 3.98
C ARG A 368 2.98 3.38 3.95
N ASN A 369 3.00 3.99 5.14
CA ASN A 369 3.12 5.44 5.24
C ASN A 369 4.56 5.94 4.96
N HIS A 370 4.74 7.26 4.96
CA HIS A 370 6.03 7.91 4.66
C HIS A 370 7.16 7.53 5.63
N TRP A 371 6.85 6.94 6.79
CA TRP A 371 7.85 6.46 7.74
C TRP A 371 8.08 4.95 7.67
N GLY A 372 7.42 4.24 6.76
CA GLY A 372 7.64 2.81 6.60
C GLY A 372 6.72 1.90 7.42
N LEU A 373 5.70 2.45 8.07
CA LEU A 373 4.74 1.69 8.86
C LEU A 373 3.62 1.16 7.97
N GLN A 374 3.27 -0.11 8.13
CA GLN A 374 2.19 -0.78 7.41
C GLN A 374 1.03 -1.10 8.36
N ASP A 375 -0.15 -1.26 7.77
CA ASP A 375 -1.39 -1.62 8.47
C ASP A 375 -1.86 -0.59 9.53
N ILE A 376 -1.20 0.56 9.64
CA ILE A 376 -1.50 1.63 10.61
C ILE A 376 -2.90 2.28 10.43
N HIS A 377 -3.58 1.96 9.33
CA HIS A 377 -4.92 2.40 8.98
C HIS A 377 -5.88 1.20 8.76
N GLY A 378 -5.69 0.05 9.41
CA GLY A 378 -6.60 -1.08 9.25
C GLY A 378 -6.06 -2.38 9.82
N ASN A 379 -6.55 -3.50 9.31
CA ASN A 379 -6.23 -4.86 9.76
C ASN A 379 -6.73 -5.13 11.19
N VAL A 380 -6.08 -4.62 12.24
CA VAL A 380 -6.58 -4.71 13.61
C VAL A 380 -6.45 -3.39 14.35
N PHE A 381 -7.35 -3.16 15.30
CA PHE A 381 -7.15 -2.12 16.29
C PHE A 381 -5.91 -2.43 17.12
N GLU A 382 -5.30 -1.40 17.67
CA GLU A 382 -4.01 -1.53 18.37
C GLU A 382 -4.04 -0.87 19.74
N TRP A 383 -3.76 -1.65 20.78
CA TRP A 383 -3.64 -1.14 22.14
C TRP A 383 -2.55 -0.06 22.27
N CYS A 384 -2.86 1.01 23.00
CA CYS A 384 -1.92 2.02 23.46
C CYS A 384 -1.76 1.96 24.99
N SER A 385 -0.68 2.54 25.52
CA SER A 385 -0.39 2.51 26.96
C SER A 385 -1.41 3.30 27.81
N ASP A 386 -2.06 4.28 27.21
CA ASP A 386 -2.74 5.37 27.87
C ASP A 386 -4.11 4.94 28.43
N TRP A 387 -4.44 5.48 29.59
CA TRP A 387 -5.82 5.47 30.07
C TRP A 387 -6.66 6.45 29.23
N TYR A 388 -7.86 6.03 28.84
CA TYR A 388 -8.74 6.87 28.04
C TYR A 388 -9.28 8.05 28.85
N ALA A 389 -9.09 9.26 28.31
CA ALA A 389 -9.65 10.50 28.81
C ALA A 389 -9.82 11.52 27.67
N PRO A 390 -10.67 12.56 27.87
CA PRO A 390 -10.72 13.69 26.96
C PRO A 390 -9.35 14.34 26.80
N TYR A 391 -9.05 14.80 25.58
CA TYR A 391 -7.82 15.54 25.33
C TYR A 391 -7.78 16.88 26.07
N PRO A 392 -6.59 17.35 26.47
CA PRO A 392 -6.41 18.69 27.00
C PRO A 392 -6.63 19.73 25.89
N ASN A 393 -7.11 20.92 26.28
CA ASN A 393 -7.27 22.06 25.36
C ASN A 393 -5.97 22.86 25.17
N SER A 394 -4.86 22.41 25.74
CA SER A 394 -3.55 23.08 25.72
C SER A 394 -2.48 22.17 25.14
N ALA A 395 -1.36 22.78 24.74
CA ALA A 395 -0.18 22.03 24.33
C ALA A 395 0.33 21.14 25.48
N VAL A 396 0.81 19.94 25.13
CA VAL A 396 1.40 18.99 26.09
C VAL A 396 2.76 18.50 25.59
N THR A 397 3.61 18.10 26.54
CA THR A 397 4.96 17.56 26.25
C THR A 397 5.05 16.14 26.80
N ASP A 398 5.48 15.20 25.96
CA ASP A 398 5.59 13.76 26.25
C ASP A 398 4.38 13.16 27.00
N PRO A 399 3.13 13.33 26.48
CA PRO A 399 1.95 12.84 27.18
C PRO A 399 1.92 11.31 27.23
N SER A 400 1.51 10.77 28.38
CA SER A 400 1.30 9.34 28.64
C SER A 400 -0.12 9.03 29.13
N GLY A 401 -1.06 9.95 28.86
CA GLY A 401 -2.42 9.90 29.41
C GLY A 401 -2.48 10.18 30.92
N PRO A 402 -3.68 10.09 31.54
CA PRO A 402 -3.83 10.25 32.99
C PRO A 402 -3.22 9.04 33.73
N GLY A 403 -2.78 9.23 34.97
CA GLY A 403 -2.13 8.16 35.76
C GLY A 403 -3.04 6.97 36.12
N THR A 404 -4.37 7.17 36.09
CA THR A 404 -5.38 6.13 36.37
C THR A 404 -6.59 6.30 35.47
N GLY A 405 -7.32 5.22 35.20
CA GLY A 405 -8.55 5.26 34.40
C GLY A 405 -9.36 3.97 34.51
N LYS A 406 -10.47 3.93 33.78
CA LYS A 406 -11.35 2.74 33.70
C LYS A 406 -11.09 1.89 32.46
N THR A 407 -10.72 2.53 31.35
CA THR A 407 -10.52 1.89 30.04
C THR A 407 -9.23 2.37 29.42
N LYS A 408 -8.58 1.50 28.65
CA LYS A 408 -7.35 1.81 27.91
C LYS A 408 -7.68 2.19 26.48
N VAL A 409 -6.83 3.04 25.90
CA VAL A 409 -6.99 3.50 24.52
C VAL A 409 -6.58 2.40 23.55
N TYR A 410 -7.31 2.26 22.45
CA TYR A 410 -6.81 1.63 21.23
C TYR A 410 -6.97 2.55 20.02
N ARG A 411 -6.15 2.33 19.01
CA ARG A 411 -6.03 3.14 17.78
C ARG A 411 -6.15 2.29 16.52
N SER A 412 -5.92 2.88 15.34
CA SER A 412 -6.04 2.28 14.00
C SER A 412 -7.50 2.17 13.52
N GLY A 413 -7.71 1.29 12.54
CA GLY A 413 -8.98 0.70 12.16
C GLY A 413 -8.92 -0.82 12.30
N ALA A 414 -9.92 -1.53 11.80
CA ALA A 414 -9.87 -2.99 11.82
C ALA A 414 -10.54 -3.62 10.61
N PHE A 415 -10.21 -4.89 10.35
CA PHE A 415 -10.65 -5.63 9.18
C PHE A 415 -12.18 -5.68 9.04
N ASP A 416 -12.93 -5.61 10.13
CA ASP A 416 -14.39 -5.66 10.17
C ASP A 416 -15.06 -4.29 10.25
N MET A 417 -14.27 -3.21 10.19
CA MET A 417 -14.75 -1.84 10.28
C MET A 417 -14.81 -1.14 8.92
N PRO A 418 -15.71 -0.15 8.74
CA PRO A 418 -15.70 0.70 7.57
C PRO A 418 -14.42 1.52 7.49
N ALA A 419 -13.85 1.65 6.29
CA ALA A 419 -12.59 2.36 6.07
C ALA A 419 -12.62 3.83 6.54
N ALA A 420 -13.80 4.47 6.56
CA ALA A 420 -13.98 5.82 7.08
C ALA A 420 -13.64 5.96 8.58
N SER A 421 -13.58 4.86 9.32
CA SER A 421 -13.23 4.82 10.75
C SER A 421 -11.73 4.65 10.98
N HIS A 422 -10.92 4.53 9.92
CA HIS A 422 -9.50 4.18 10.01
C HIS A 422 -8.60 5.42 9.97
N ARG A 423 -9.14 6.57 10.37
CA ARG A 423 -8.44 7.86 10.33
C ARG A 423 -7.33 7.89 11.38
N SER A 424 -6.27 8.67 11.12
CA SER A 424 -5.16 8.88 12.07
C SER A 424 -5.63 9.31 13.47
N ALA A 425 -6.69 10.11 13.52
CA ALA A 425 -7.25 10.65 14.75
C ALA A 425 -8.32 9.75 15.41
N PHE A 426 -8.69 8.62 14.81
CA PHE A 426 -9.67 7.73 15.42
C PHE A 426 -9.16 7.23 16.77
N ARG A 427 -10.04 7.20 17.76
CA ARG A 427 -9.76 6.73 19.12
C ARG A 427 -10.88 5.81 19.56
N GLY A 428 -10.51 4.67 20.12
CA GLY A 428 -11.44 3.80 20.84
C GLY A 428 -10.92 3.48 22.23
N PHE A 429 -11.76 2.85 23.03
CA PHE A 429 -11.41 2.45 24.39
C PHE A 429 -12.10 1.16 24.79
N LEU A 430 -11.43 0.39 25.63
CA LEU A 430 -11.95 -0.88 26.15
C LEU A 430 -11.40 -1.14 27.56
N ASP A 431 -12.12 -1.91 28.39
CA ASP A 431 -11.61 -2.35 29.70
C ASP A 431 -10.31 -3.15 29.47
N PRO A 432 -9.22 -2.86 30.22
CA PRO A 432 -7.92 -3.49 29.99
C PRO A 432 -7.91 -5.03 30.10
N ARG A 433 -8.89 -5.62 30.78
CA ARG A 433 -9.05 -7.09 30.94
C ARG A 433 -9.90 -7.72 29.83
N GLN A 434 -10.62 -6.89 29.08
CA GLN A 434 -11.40 -7.35 27.95
C GLN A 434 -10.52 -7.50 26.71
N HIS A 435 -11.00 -8.31 25.77
CA HIS A 435 -10.36 -8.56 24.50
C HIS A 435 -11.41 -8.59 23.40
N ALA A 436 -11.02 -8.19 22.19
CA ALA A 436 -11.89 -8.20 21.02
C ALA A 436 -11.23 -8.96 19.86
N SER A 437 -12.05 -9.52 18.97
CA SER A 437 -11.57 -10.37 17.87
C SER A 437 -10.74 -9.63 16.82
N ASN A 438 -10.89 -8.31 16.80
CA ASN A 438 -10.27 -7.37 15.88
C ASN A 438 -9.26 -6.43 16.57
N LEU A 439 -8.87 -6.75 17.81
CA LEU A 439 -7.95 -5.95 18.62
C LEU A 439 -6.66 -6.72 18.91
N GLY A 440 -5.55 -6.14 18.45
CA GLY A 440 -4.17 -6.56 18.65
C GLY A 440 -3.33 -5.41 19.20
N PHE A 441 -2.05 -5.34 18.81
CA PHE A 441 -1.14 -4.28 19.20
C PHE A 441 0.15 -4.30 18.37
N ARG A 442 0.88 -3.19 18.39
CA ARG A 442 2.30 -3.12 18.01
C ARG A 442 3.14 -2.66 19.20
N VAL A 443 4.45 -2.87 19.13
CA VAL A 443 5.37 -2.49 20.21
C VAL A 443 6.13 -1.21 19.87
N ALA A 444 6.41 -0.41 20.90
CA ALA A 444 7.39 0.66 20.87
C ALA A 444 8.61 0.27 21.70
N CYS A 445 9.79 0.79 21.34
CA CYS A 445 11.03 0.64 22.09
C CYS A 445 11.60 2.02 22.42
N LEU A 446 11.93 2.26 23.69
CA LEU A 446 12.47 3.53 24.16
C LEU A 446 14.00 3.55 24.23
N SER A 447 14.63 2.37 24.31
CA SER A 447 16.09 2.22 24.33
C SER A 447 16.50 0.91 23.70
N LYS A 448 17.37 1.00 22.68
CA LYS A 448 17.95 -0.16 22.00
C LYS A 448 18.70 -1.09 22.98
N PRO A 449 18.73 -2.40 22.72
CA PRO A 449 19.73 -3.31 23.29
C PRO A 449 21.16 -2.80 23.05
N ASN A 450 22.03 -2.88 24.06
CA ASN A 450 23.44 -2.46 23.92
C ASN A 450 24.18 -3.34 22.90
N THR A 451 24.48 -2.81 21.71
CA THR A 451 25.48 -3.38 20.79
C THR A 451 26.76 -2.54 20.84
N VAL A 452 27.89 -3.20 21.10
CA VAL A 452 29.21 -2.56 21.24
C VAL A 452 29.72 -2.10 19.86
N PRO A 453 30.20 -0.85 19.68
CA PRO A 453 30.75 -0.38 18.41
C PRO A 453 32.28 -0.54 18.34
N THR A 454 32.83 -1.06 17.23
CA THR A 454 34.27 -0.95 16.92
C THR A 454 34.60 -0.71 15.44
N THR A 455 35.78 -0.11 15.27
CA THR A 455 36.35 0.70 14.18
C THR A 455 36.69 -0.01 12.86
N ARG A 456 36.71 0.77 11.78
CA ARG A 456 36.97 0.38 10.38
C ARG A 456 38.47 0.25 10.09
N ASP A 457 38.83 -0.74 9.27
CA ASP A 457 39.96 -0.63 8.34
C ASP A 457 39.61 -1.36 7.02
N ARG A 458 40.01 -0.80 5.87
CA ARG A 458 39.61 -1.25 4.51
C ARG A 458 40.83 -1.70 3.71
N THR A 459 40.77 -2.90 3.14
CA THR A 459 41.63 -3.32 2.03
C THR A 459 40.81 -4.10 1.01
N THR A 460 40.92 -3.72 -0.27
CA THR A 460 40.17 -4.27 -1.42
C THR A 460 41.03 -5.24 -2.23
N ALA A 461 40.50 -6.42 -2.56
CA ALA A 461 41.02 -7.33 -3.58
C ALA A 461 39.93 -7.61 -4.64
N GLN A 462 40.33 -7.75 -5.91
CA GLN A 462 39.45 -8.01 -7.05
C GLN A 462 39.03 -9.49 -7.13
N PRO A 463 37.73 -9.80 -7.32
CA PRO A 463 37.23 -11.16 -7.50
C PRO A 463 37.20 -11.60 -8.99
N PRO A 464 37.11 -12.92 -9.26
CA PRO A 464 37.22 -13.50 -10.60
C PRO A 464 35.98 -13.28 -11.49
N SER A 465 36.19 -13.15 -12.80
CA SER A 465 35.16 -13.11 -13.85
C SER A 465 34.88 -14.51 -14.43
N LEU A 466 33.62 -14.81 -14.73
CA LEU A 466 33.22 -16.05 -15.42
C LEU A 466 33.82 -16.14 -16.85
N PRO A 467 34.24 -17.33 -17.32
CA PRO A 467 34.60 -17.55 -18.72
C PRO A 467 33.40 -17.34 -19.66
N SER A 468 33.63 -16.69 -20.81
CA SER A 468 32.61 -16.49 -21.84
C SER A 468 32.39 -17.78 -22.64
N GLY A 469 31.23 -18.44 -22.47
CA GLY A 469 30.84 -19.59 -23.28
C GLY A 469 29.72 -20.42 -22.67
N SER A 470 29.01 -21.21 -23.49
CA SER A 470 27.86 -22.06 -23.14
C SER A 470 28.16 -23.22 -22.17
N GLU A 471 29.33 -23.26 -21.51
CA GLU A 471 29.74 -24.31 -20.57
C GLU A 471 29.24 -24.08 -19.13
N GLY A 472 28.65 -22.91 -18.84
CA GLY A 472 28.23 -22.52 -17.49
C GLY A 472 26.73 -22.58 -17.21
N VAL A 473 25.91 -23.23 -18.06
CA VAL A 473 24.44 -23.26 -17.91
C VAL A 473 23.91 -24.68 -18.11
N ARG A 474 22.98 -25.10 -17.25
CA ARG A 474 22.23 -26.37 -17.38
C ARG A 474 20.74 -26.16 -17.14
N GLU A 475 19.91 -27.06 -17.65
CA GLU A 475 18.47 -27.05 -17.42
C GLU A 475 18.06 -28.40 -16.83
N GLU A 476 17.40 -28.37 -15.67
CA GLU A 476 16.96 -29.58 -14.98
C GLU A 476 15.44 -29.62 -14.90
N GLU A 477 14.88 -30.80 -15.18
CA GLU A 477 13.45 -31.06 -15.02
C GLU A 477 13.17 -31.40 -13.55
N ILE A 478 12.38 -30.59 -12.86
CA ILE A 478 12.07 -30.74 -11.43
C ILE A 478 10.72 -31.43 -11.18
N ALA A 479 9.84 -31.48 -12.19
CA ALA A 479 8.59 -32.21 -12.24
C ALA A 479 8.17 -32.41 -13.72
N PRO A 480 7.23 -33.30 -14.06
CA PRO A 480 6.82 -33.51 -15.46
C PRO A 480 6.52 -32.20 -16.19
N ASP A 481 7.28 -31.93 -17.25
CA ASP A 481 7.20 -30.70 -18.07
C ASP A 481 7.52 -29.39 -17.32
N VAL A 482 8.14 -29.47 -16.15
CA VAL A 482 8.56 -28.32 -15.33
C VAL A 482 10.06 -28.29 -15.23
N LYS A 483 10.67 -27.24 -15.80
CA LYS A 483 12.13 -27.10 -15.85
C LYS A 483 12.63 -25.85 -15.14
N VAL A 484 13.85 -25.92 -14.64
CA VAL A 484 14.59 -24.80 -14.05
C VAL A 484 15.96 -24.72 -14.69
N ARG A 485 16.34 -23.51 -15.12
CA ARG A 485 17.67 -23.23 -15.65
C ARG A 485 18.60 -22.79 -14.52
N PHE A 486 19.77 -23.39 -14.47
CA PHE A 486 20.81 -23.13 -13.49
C PHE A 486 22.08 -22.60 -14.17
N ILE A 487 22.76 -21.70 -13.49
CA ILE A 487 24.03 -21.12 -13.91
C ILE A 487 25.11 -21.57 -12.92
N HIS A 488 26.26 -21.98 -13.44
CA HIS A 488 27.40 -22.41 -12.65
C HIS A 488 28.10 -21.21 -12.01
N CYS A 489 28.25 -21.27 -10.69
CA CYS A 489 29.06 -20.37 -9.89
C CYS A 489 30.39 -21.06 -9.60
N PRO A 490 31.53 -20.56 -10.10
CA PRO A 490 32.83 -21.20 -9.88
C PRO A 490 33.27 -21.04 -8.41
N PRO A 491 34.10 -21.95 -7.88
CA PRO A 491 34.75 -21.73 -6.59
C PRO A 491 35.55 -20.42 -6.62
N GLY A 492 35.70 -19.77 -5.47
CA GLY A 492 36.40 -18.49 -5.42
C GLY A 492 36.28 -17.79 -4.09
N LYS A 493 36.89 -16.61 -4.03
CA LYS A 493 36.87 -15.72 -2.87
C LYS A 493 36.11 -14.45 -3.19
N PHE A 494 35.39 -13.93 -2.21
CA PHE A 494 34.75 -12.62 -2.32
C PHE A 494 34.62 -11.94 -0.97
N THR A 495 34.37 -10.64 -0.99
CA THR A 495 33.97 -9.88 0.19
C THR A 495 32.46 -9.99 0.38
N MET A 496 32.04 -10.69 1.42
CA MET A 496 30.65 -10.77 1.87
C MET A 496 30.38 -9.68 2.90
N GLY A 497 29.17 -9.11 2.90
CA GLY A 497 28.77 -8.05 3.80
C GLY A 497 29.20 -6.65 3.35
N GLU A 498 29.07 -5.68 4.23
CA GLU A 498 29.40 -4.29 3.95
C GLU A 498 29.86 -3.55 5.19
N GLY A 499 30.57 -2.44 5.02
CA GLY A 499 31.00 -1.61 6.15
C GLY A 499 31.78 -2.44 7.18
N SER A 500 31.31 -2.47 8.43
CA SER A 500 31.92 -3.21 9.53
C SER A 500 31.64 -4.72 9.51
N SER A 501 30.67 -5.19 8.73
CA SER A 501 30.38 -6.63 8.58
C SER A 501 31.09 -7.25 7.37
N ALA A 502 31.81 -6.44 6.58
CA ALA A 502 32.54 -6.90 5.41
C ALA A 502 33.64 -7.88 5.82
N ARG A 503 33.66 -9.07 5.20
CA ARG A 503 34.63 -10.13 5.47
C ARG A 503 34.94 -10.95 4.24
N GLU A 504 36.11 -11.58 4.22
CA GLU A 504 36.45 -12.53 3.17
C GLU A 504 35.71 -13.86 3.37
N VAL A 505 35.09 -14.36 2.31
CA VAL A 505 34.51 -15.69 2.27
C VAL A 505 35.16 -16.46 1.12
N THR A 506 35.61 -17.68 1.41
CA THR A 506 36.12 -18.62 0.41
C THR A 506 35.08 -19.70 0.17
N LEU A 507 34.63 -19.86 -1.07
CA LEU A 507 33.86 -21.01 -1.52
C LEU A 507 34.81 -21.98 -2.22
N THR A 508 35.09 -23.13 -1.61
CA THR A 508 36.10 -24.07 -2.12
C THR A 508 35.60 -24.91 -3.29
N GLN A 509 34.28 -25.05 -3.41
CA GLN A 509 33.63 -25.78 -4.48
C GLN A 509 32.69 -24.87 -5.27
N GLY A 510 32.60 -25.15 -6.58
CA GLY A 510 31.57 -24.56 -7.41
C GLY A 510 30.19 -25.14 -7.07
N PHE A 511 29.15 -24.37 -7.35
CA PHE A 511 27.76 -24.78 -7.18
C PHE A 511 26.96 -24.26 -8.36
N TRP A 512 25.72 -24.73 -8.52
CA TRP A 512 24.82 -24.13 -9.51
C TRP A 512 23.68 -23.43 -8.81
N LEU A 513 23.30 -22.26 -9.31
CA LEU A 513 22.21 -21.47 -8.77
C LEU A 513 21.17 -21.24 -9.87
N ALA A 514 19.90 -21.27 -9.52
CA ALA A 514 18.82 -21.01 -10.46
C ALA A 514 18.95 -19.58 -11.01
N GLU A 515 18.76 -19.46 -12.33
CA GLU A 515 18.86 -18.20 -13.07
C GLU A 515 17.85 -17.14 -12.57
N THR A 516 16.71 -17.60 -12.05
CA THR A 516 15.62 -16.78 -11.52
C THR A 516 15.15 -17.33 -10.18
N GLU A 517 14.28 -16.60 -9.49
CA GLU A 517 13.44 -17.19 -8.45
C GLU A 517 12.54 -18.30 -9.02
N VAL A 518 12.06 -19.18 -8.15
CA VAL A 518 11.06 -20.18 -8.54
C VAL A 518 9.77 -19.46 -8.90
N SER A 519 9.27 -19.68 -10.11
CA SER A 519 8.01 -19.10 -10.56
C SER A 519 6.80 -19.79 -9.96
N ARG A 520 5.65 -19.09 -9.94
CA ARG A 520 4.37 -19.66 -9.56
C ARG A 520 4.00 -20.90 -10.37
N ALA A 521 4.29 -20.94 -11.67
CA ALA A 521 4.06 -22.12 -12.50
C ALA A 521 4.92 -23.33 -12.08
N GLN A 522 6.20 -23.09 -11.77
CA GLN A 522 7.09 -24.15 -11.28
C GLN A 522 6.63 -24.67 -9.92
N TRP A 523 6.26 -23.77 -8.99
CA TRP A 523 5.64 -24.15 -7.72
C TRP A 523 4.41 -25.04 -7.93
N LEU A 524 3.50 -24.60 -8.79
CA LEU A 524 2.26 -25.30 -9.10
C LEU A 524 2.47 -26.69 -9.70
N GLY A 525 3.42 -26.82 -10.62
CA GLY A 525 3.72 -28.09 -11.26
C GLY A 525 4.29 -29.13 -10.30
N VAL A 526 4.96 -28.70 -9.22
CA VAL A 526 5.50 -29.58 -8.16
C VAL A 526 4.50 -29.82 -7.03
N MET A 527 3.85 -28.76 -6.56
CA MET A 527 3.06 -28.76 -5.32
C MET A 527 1.55 -28.95 -5.56
N GLY A 528 1.08 -28.78 -6.80
CA GLY A 528 -0.34 -28.84 -7.19
C GLY A 528 -1.15 -27.58 -6.82
N GLN A 529 -2.35 -27.46 -7.39
CA GLN A 529 -3.24 -26.28 -7.23
C GLN A 529 -3.71 -26.01 -5.79
N LYS A 530 -3.75 -27.03 -4.92
CA LYS A 530 -4.22 -26.89 -3.53
C LYS A 530 -3.27 -26.10 -2.63
N SER A 531 -2.04 -25.85 -3.08
CA SER A 531 -0.94 -25.32 -2.27
C SER A 531 -0.62 -23.84 -2.57
N ILE A 532 -1.49 -23.13 -3.29
CA ILE A 532 -1.31 -21.69 -3.54
C ILE A 532 -2.09 -20.89 -2.49
N PRO A 533 -1.46 -19.92 -1.83
CA PRO A 533 -2.19 -18.89 -1.09
C PRO A 533 -3.15 -18.12 -2.02
N PRO A 534 -4.38 -17.79 -1.58
CA PRO A 534 -5.38 -17.15 -2.43
C PRO A 534 -4.98 -15.71 -2.78
N GLY A 535 -4.57 -15.47 -4.02
CA GLY A 535 -4.34 -14.13 -4.58
C GLY A 535 -5.03 -13.97 -5.94
N PRO A 536 -5.92 -12.97 -6.14
CA PRO A 536 -6.51 -12.72 -7.46
C PRO A 536 -5.44 -12.19 -8.43
N ASN A 537 -5.47 -12.68 -9.68
CA ASN A 537 -4.72 -12.14 -10.82
C ASN A 537 -3.18 -12.17 -10.76
N ARG A 538 -2.57 -13.27 -10.28
CA ARG A 538 -1.11 -13.46 -10.38
C ARG A 538 -0.75 -14.32 -11.60
N GLY A 539 0.03 -13.74 -12.53
CA GLY A 539 0.49 -14.42 -13.74
C GLY A 539 1.35 -15.65 -13.45
N ASN A 540 1.46 -16.59 -14.40
CA ASN A 540 2.19 -17.85 -14.19
C ASN A 540 3.72 -17.69 -14.08
N ARG A 541 4.27 -16.59 -14.61
CA ARG A 541 5.72 -16.33 -14.66
C ARG A 541 6.20 -15.33 -13.59
N VAL A 542 5.34 -14.92 -12.66
CA VAL A 542 5.80 -14.16 -11.47
C VAL A 542 6.48 -15.12 -10.49
N PRO A 543 7.41 -14.66 -9.63
CA PRO A 543 7.97 -15.50 -8.59
C PRO A 543 6.86 -16.03 -7.68
N ILE A 544 7.05 -17.23 -7.13
CA ILE A 544 6.23 -17.68 -6.01
C ILE A 544 6.59 -16.83 -4.79
N ASP A 545 5.57 -16.36 -4.09
CA ASP A 545 5.68 -15.66 -2.81
C ASP A 545 4.67 -16.25 -1.81
N GLN A 546 4.58 -15.66 -0.61
CA GLN A 546 3.76 -16.19 0.49
C GLN A 546 4.10 -17.64 0.85
N VAL A 547 5.36 -18.03 0.67
CA VAL A 547 5.89 -19.34 1.05
C VAL A 547 6.87 -19.19 2.20
N GLY A 548 6.74 -20.06 3.20
CA GLY A 548 7.69 -20.15 4.30
C GLY A 548 8.82 -21.10 3.95
N TRP A 549 9.94 -20.96 4.66
CA TRP A 549 11.05 -21.91 4.59
C TRP A 549 10.59 -23.35 4.84
N ASP A 550 9.66 -23.57 5.78
CA ASP A 550 9.10 -24.90 6.08
C ASP A 550 8.29 -25.48 4.91
N ASP A 551 7.66 -24.65 4.08
CA ASP A 551 6.94 -25.11 2.88
C ASP A 551 7.92 -25.56 1.78
N ILE A 552 9.14 -25.04 1.83
CA ILE A 552 10.21 -25.31 0.85
C ILE A 552 11.02 -26.53 1.28
N GLN A 553 11.56 -26.52 2.50
CA GLN A 553 12.53 -27.51 2.98
C GLN A 553 11.96 -28.51 4.00
N GLY A 554 10.78 -28.25 4.55
CA GLY A 554 10.13 -29.15 5.50
C GLY A 554 9.56 -30.41 4.86
N ARG A 555 9.06 -31.33 5.70
CA ARG A 555 8.51 -32.62 5.25
C ARG A 555 7.30 -32.41 4.32
N GLY A 556 7.34 -33.04 3.15
CA GLY A 556 6.36 -32.89 2.08
C GLY A 556 6.48 -31.56 1.32
N GLY A 557 7.50 -30.76 1.63
CA GLY A 557 7.79 -29.48 1.02
C GLY A 557 8.38 -29.60 -0.39
N PHE A 558 8.58 -28.45 -1.02
CA PHE A 558 9.01 -28.35 -2.41
C PHE A 558 10.30 -29.13 -2.71
N LEU A 559 11.34 -28.96 -1.90
CA LEU A 559 12.64 -29.62 -2.09
C LEU A 559 12.53 -31.14 -2.00
N GLU A 560 11.81 -31.67 -1.00
CA GLU A 560 11.62 -33.12 -0.85
C GLU A 560 10.95 -33.73 -2.09
N LYS A 561 9.98 -33.02 -2.69
CA LYS A 561 9.27 -33.49 -3.88
C LYS A 561 10.11 -33.51 -5.14
N ILE A 562 11.01 -32.55 -5.31
CA ILE A 562 11.87 -32.48 -6.50
C ILE A 562 13.15 -33.31 -6.33
N GLN A 563 13.51 -33.69 -5.11
CA GLN A 563 14.75 -34.41 -4.81
C GLN A 563 14.95 -35.72 -5.61
N PRO A 564 13.91 -36.53 -5.91
CA PRO A 564 14.05 -37.71 -6.78
C PRO A 564 14.44 -37.39 -8.22
N LYS A 565 14.27 -36.13 -8.67
CA LYS A 565 14.66 -35.65 -10.00
C LYS A 565 16.07 -35.05 -10.04
N ALA A 566 16.76 -34.98 -8.91
CA ALA A 566 18.08 -34.37 -8.86
C ALA A 566 19.07 -35.13 -9.77
N PRO A 567 19.90 -34.41 -10.55
CA PRO A 567 20.87 -35.05 -11.43
C PRO A 567 21.91 -35.85 -10.64
N ALA A 568 22.49 -36.86 -11.28
CA ALA A 568 23.49 -37.72 -10.65
C ALA A 568 24.65 -36.88 -10.06
N GLY A 569 25.00 -37.17 -8.80
CA GLY A 569 26.04 -36.43 -8.06
C GLY A 569 25.60 -35.12 -7.42
N PHE A 570 24.34 -34.67 -7.59
CA PHE A 570 23.85 -33.42 -7.03
C PHE A 570 22.55 -33.58 -6.21
N ALA A 571 22.27 -32.61 -5.36
CA ALA A 571 21.01 -32.44 -4.65
C ALA A 571 20.43 -31.05 -4.90
N PHE A 572 19.09 -30.94 -4.89
CA PHE A 572 18.43 -29.64 -4.90
C PHE A 572 18.42 -29.07 -3.48
N ALA A 573 18.75 -27.79 -3.34
CA ALA A 573 18.81 -27.11 -2.06
C ALA A 573 18.33 -25.65 -2.18
N LEU A 574 18.15 -24.99 -1.04
CA LEU A 574 18.27 -23.54 -0.98
C LEU A 574 19.76 -23.17 -1.00
N PRO A 575 20.18 -22.04 -1.61
CA PRO A 575 21.55 -21.60 -1.50
C PRO A 575 21.90 -21.26 -0.05
N THR A 576 23.17 -21.40 0.31
CA THR A 576 23.64 -20.72 1.53
C THR A 576 23.60 -19.21 1.34
N GLU A 577 23.59 -18.45 2.45
CA GLU A 577 23.63 -17.00 2.42
C GLU A 577 24.86 -16.50 1.65
N ALA A 578 26.01 -17.15 1.87
CA ALA A 578 27.25 -16.83 1.17
C ALA A 578 27.19 -17.17 -0.32
N GLN A 579 26.61 -18.32 -0.69
CA GLN A 579 26.41 -18.69 -2.09
C GLN A 579 25.50 -17.69 -2.80
N TRP A 580 24.41 -17.28 -2.16
CA TRP A 580 23.48 -16.30 -2.69
C TRP A 580 24.18 -14.95 -2.92
N GLU A 581 24.90 -14.43 -1.92
CA GLU A 581 25.56 -13.12 -2.04
C GLU A 581 26.72 -13.14 -3.05
N TYR A 582 27.47 -14.24 -3.13
CA TYR A 582 28.51 -14.42 -4.14
C TYR A 582 27.96 -14.33 -5.56
N ALA A 583 26.86 -15.04 -5.83
CA ALA A 583 26.18 -14.99 -7.11
C ALA A 583 25.54 -13.63 -7.39
N CYS A 584 24.97 -12.97 -6.37
CA CYS A 584 24.37 -11.64 -6.48
C CYS A 584 25.40 -10.62 -6.94
N ARG A 585 26.56 -10.62 -6.27
CA ARG A 585 27.66 -9.69 -6.52
C ARG A 585 28.32 -9.89 -7.88
N ALA A 586 28.38 -11.12 -8.38
CA ALA A 586 28.93 -11.44 -9.69
C ALA A 586 30.30 -10.78 -9.94
N GLY A 587 31.17 -10.79 -8.92
CA GLY A 587 32.49 -10.18 -8.98
C GLY A 587 32.57 -8.69 -8.60
N THR A 588 31.50 -8.10 -8.07
CA THR A 588 31.53 -6.71 -7.57
C THR A 588 31.61 -6.64 -6.05
N THR A 589 32.14 -5.53 -5.52
CA THR A 589 32.18 -5.23 -4.08
C THR A 589 31.24 -4.09 -3.70
N THR A 590 30.49 -3.56 -4.67
CA THR A 590 29.58 -2.42 -4.55
C THR A 590 28.26 -2.81 -3.87
N LYS A 591 27.44 -1.81 -3.54
CA LYS A 591 26.11 -2.00 -2.94
C LYS A 591 25.17 -2.80 -3.83
N PHE A 592 25.21 -2.57 -5.14
CA PHE A 592 24.50 -3.33 -6.15
C PHE A 592 25.50 -3.89 -7.16
N TRP A 593 25.14 -4.93 -7.91
CA TRP A 593 26.04 -5.51 -8.89
C TRP A 593 26.40 -4.55 -10.04
N TRP A 594 25.62 -3.48 -10.24
CA TRP A 594 25.89 -2.44 -11.24
C TRP A 594 26.65 -1.22 -10.69
N GLY A 595 26.84 -1.11 -9.38
CA GLY A 595 27.50 0.04 -8.75
C GLY A 595 26.99 0.38 -7.35
N ASP A 596 27.51 1.46 -6.77
CA ASP A 596 27.10 1.94 -5.45
C ASP A 596 25.86 2.84 -5.47
N GLU A 597 25.56 3.41 -6.64
CA GLU A 597 24.38 4.25 -6.84
C GLU A 597 23.18 3.41 -7.27
N PHE A 598 22.02 3.70 -6.68
CA PHE A 598 20.78 3.06 -7.07
C PHE A 598 20.36 3.54 -8.46
N LEU A 599 20.04 2.60 -9.35
CA LEU A 599 19.55 2.90 -10.69
C LEU A 599 18.05 2.56 -10.77
N PRO A 600 17.16 3.56 -10.91
CA PRO A 600 15.74 3.32 -11.11
C PRO A 600 15.48 2.39 -12.29
N GLY A 601 14.68 1.35 -12.08
CA GLY A 601 14.35 0.39 -13.12
C GLY A 601 15.32 -0.80 -13.26
N GLU A 602 16.43 -0.82 -12.52
CA GLU A 602 17.32 -2.01 -12.44
C GLU A 602 16.95 -2.94 -11.25
N ALA A 603 16.05 -2.50 -10.37
CA ALA A 603 15.48 -3.30 -9.28
C ALA A 603 13.97 -3.08 -9.15
N ASN A 604 13.21 -4.17 -8.93
CA ASN A 604 11.79 -4.09 -8.58
C ASN A 604 11.66 -3.90 -7.07
N VAL A 605 11.62 -2.65 -6.63
CA VAL A 605 11.53 -2.25 -5.21
C VAL A 605 10.46 -1.17 -5.05
N ALA A 606 9.98 -0.95 -3.83
CA ALA A 606 9.06 0.14 -3.54
C ALA A 606 9.77 1.47 -3.69
N ASN A 607 9.03 2.47 -4.19
CA ASN A 607 9.51 3.85 -4.16
C ASN A 607 9.80 4.23 -2.70
N ALA A 608 11.04 4.62 -2.41
CA ALA A 608 11.42 5.14 -1.11
C ALA A 608 10.49 6.30 -0.71
N PRO A 609 10.09 6.42 0.57
CA PRO A 609 9.51 7.66 1.04
C PRO A 609 10.62 8.73 1.08
N GLY A 610 10.53 9.72 0.17
CA GLY A 610 11.42 10.89 0.14
C GLY A 610 12.23 11.06 -1.15
N THR A 611 12.21 10.08 -2.06
CA THR A 611 12.63 10.25 -3.46
C THR A 611 11.41 10.02 -4.34
N ALA A 612 10.51 10.99 -4.36
CA ALA A 612 9.56 11.08 -5.45
C ALA A 612 10.33 11.46 -6.73
N GLU A 613 11.07 10.52 -7.30
CA GLU A 613 11.22 10.58 -8.73
C GLU A 613 10.02 9.86 -9.33
N ALA A 614 9.12 10.66 -9.87
CA ALA A 614 8.22 10.25 -10.93
C ALA A 614 8.92 9.34 -11.96
N GLY A 615 10.25 9.37 -12.07
CA GLY A 615 11.10 8.51 -12.91
C GLY A 615 10.99 7.00 -12.72
N GLN A 616 10.92 6.42 -11.52
CA GLN A 616 10.87 4.93 -11.39
C GLN A 616 9.48 4.39 -11.76
N VAL A 617 8.42 5.03 -11.24
CA VAL A 617 7.03 4.75 -11.62
C VAL A 617 6.82 5.02 -13.12
N SER A 618 7.31 6.16 -13.63
CA SER A 618 7.27 6.49 -15.05
C SER A 618 8.09 5.51 -15.87
N PHE A 619 9.23 5.01 -15.38
CA PHE A 619 10.04 4.01 -16.08
C PHE A 619 9.25 2.71 -16.22
N PHE A 620 8.78 2.13 -15.11
CA PHE A 620 7.98 0.90 -15.15
C PHE A 620 6.72 1.08 -15.99
N GLN A 621 5.97 2.19 -15.81
CA GLN A 621 4.81 2.50 -16.63
C GLN A 621 5.15 2.68 -18.12
N SER A 622 6.25 3.38 -18.45
CA SER A 622 6.72 3.58 -19.83
C SER A 622 7.19 2.28 -20.48
N LYS A 623 7.61 1.30 -19.69
CA LYS A 623 7.97 -0.06 -20.12
C LYS A 623 6.79 -1.04 -20.07
N GLY A 624 5.61 -0.59 -19.63
CA GLY A 624 4.42 -1.45 -19.46
C GLY A 624 4.54 -2.49 -18.34
N LEU A 625 5.41 -2.25 -17.36
CA LEU A 625 5.67 -3.11 -16.21
C LEU A 625 4.80 -2.70 -15.00
N PRO A 626 4.37 -3.65 -14.14
CA PRO A 626 3.52 -3.36 -13.01
C PRO A 626 4.28 -2.60 -11.90
N THR A 627 3.58 -1.74 -11.17
CA THR A 627 4.10 -1.00 -10.02
C THR A 627 3.43 -1.48 -8.73
N GLY A 628 4.19 -1.73 -7.67
CA GLY A 628 3.62 -2.15 -6.38
C GLY A 628 3.19 -3.62 -6.35
N ALA A 629 3.83 -4.48 -7.14
CA ALA A 629 3.66 -5.94 -7.10
C ALA A 629 4.90 -6.65 -7.66
N SER A 630 5.00 -7.95 -7.39
CA SER A 630 6.00 -8.82 -8.05
C SER A 630 5.81 -8.78 -9.58
N MET A 631 6.93 -8.76 -10.30
CA MET A 631 6.99 -8.76 -11.75
C MET A 631 7.16 -10.17 -12.31
N THR A 632 6.94 -10.34 -13.61
CA THR A 632 7.38 -11.56 -14.29
C THR A 632 8.90 -11.67 -14.16
N ILE A 633 9.41 -12.85 -13.76
CA ILE A 633 10.85 -13.11 -13.68
C ILE A 633 11.53 -12.75 -15.00
N LYS A 634 12.78 -12.27 -14.94
CA LYS A 634 13.56 -11.79 -16.10
C LYS A 634 12.99 -10.57 -16.82
N SER A 635 12.15 -9.77 -16.17
CA SER A 635 11.71 -8.49 -16.75
C SER A 635 12.79 -7.41 -16.65
N LEU A 636 13.73 -7.56 -15.72
CA LEU A 636 14.86 -6.65 -15.52
C LEU A 636 16.18 -7.26 -15.99
N LYS A 637 17.25 -6.47 -15.95
CA LYS A 637 18.56 -6.90 -16.44
C LYS A 637 19.18 -7.95 -15.52
N ALA A 638 19.80 -8.96 -16.12
CA ALA A 638 20.64 -9.89 -15.38
C ALA A 638 21.95 -9.25 -14.94
N ASN A 639 22.50 -9.70 -13.82
CA ASN A 639 23.85 -9.35 -13.42
C ASN A 639 24.90 -9.94 -14.41
N PRO A 640 26.21 -9.59 -14.30
CA PRO A 640 27.23 -10.04 -15.23
C PRO A 640 27.39 -11.56 -15.35
N TRP A 641 26.87 -12.32 -14.39
CA TRP A 641 26.90 -13.78 -14.40
C TRP A 641 25.63 -14.39 -15.00
N GLY A 642 24.63 -13.58 -15.34
CA GLY A 642 23.39 -14.03 -15.97
C GLY A 642 22.23 -14.30 -15.00
N PHE A 643 22.38 -13.97 -13.71
CA PHE A 643 21.30 -14.10 -12.74
C PHE A 643 20.35 -12.90 -12.80
N TYR A 644 19.06 -13.20 -12.88
CA TYR A 644 18.00 -12.19 -12.87
C TYR A 644 17.47 -12.01 -11.45
N ASP A 645 16.89 -10.82 -11.23
CA ASP A 645 16.09 -10.49 -10.06
C ASP A 645 16.88 -10.61 -8.72
N MET A 646 18.22 -10.52 -8.78
CA MET A 646 19.11 -10.53 -7.59
C MET A 646 19.01 -9.26 -6.73
N ALA A 647 18.18 -8.29 -7.14
CA ALA A 647 17.93 -7.03 -6.46
C ALA A 647 16.44 -6.65 -6.64
N GLY A 648 15.63 -6.94 -5.63
CA GLY A 648 14.19 -6.69 -5.60
C GLY A 648 13.35 -7.89 -6.03
N ASN A 649 12.12 -7.60 -6.47
CA ASN A 649 11.06 -8.56 -6.79
C ASN A 649 10.53 -9.29 -5.56
N VAL A 650 11.23 -10.30 -5.04
CA VAL A 650 10.87 -10.98 -3.78
C VAL A 650 12.12 -11.26 -2.95
N TRP A 651 11.97 -11.23 -1.63
CA TRP A 651 13.00 -11.75 -0.74
C TRP A 651 13.15 -13.25 -0.94
N GLU A 652 14.37 -13.77 -0.90
CA GLU A 652 14.67 -15.17 -1.16
C GLU A 652 15.22 -15.90 0.06
N TRP A 653 14.51 -16.95 0.49
CA TRP A 653 14.95 -17.81 1.58
C TRP A 653 16.30 -18.46 1.27
N CYS A 654 17.23 -18.39 2.22
CA CYS A 654 18.50 -19.12 2.21
C CYS A 654 18.44 -20.32 3.19
N GLN A 655 19.39 -21.24 3.05
CA GLN A 655 19.49 -22.41 3.93
C GLN A 655 19.85 -22.03 5.38
N ASP A 656 20.64 -20.97 5.55
CA ASP A 656 21.29 -20.59 6.80
C ASP A 656 20.28 -20.18 7.86
N TRP A 657 20.54 -20.65 9.09
CA TRP A 657 20.02 -19.96 10.27
C TRP A 657 20.69 -18.60 10.40
N TYR A 658 19.95 -17.61 10.88
CA TYR A 658 20.49 -16.29 11.08
C TYR A 658 21.40 -16.26 12.31
N GLU A 659 22.60 -15.75 12.11
CA GLU A 659 23.50 -15.28 13.16
C GLU A 659 23.97 -13.85 12.87
N GLU A 660 24.39 -13.14 13.91
CA GLU A 660 25.20 -11.93 13.75
C GLU A 660 26.46 -12.28 12.96
N THR A 661 26.84 -11.43 12.01
CA THR A 661 27.92 -11.73 11.06
C THR A 661 29.21 -12.08 11.79
N PRO A 662 29.72 -13.32 11.68
CA PRO A 662 30.96 -13.69 12.36
C PRO A 662 32.14 -12.83 11.90
N SER A 663 32.98 -12.41 12.84
CA SER A 663 34.19 -11.64 12.56
C SER A 663 35.25 -12.49 11.87
N GLY A 664 35.92 -11.92 10.88
CA GLY A 664 37.07 -12.55 10.22
C GLY A 664 36.71 -13.42 9.01
N PRO A 665 37.73 -13.96 8.32
CA PRO A 665 37.53 -14.75 7.11
C PRO A 665 36.87 -16.10 7.42
N THR A 666 36.01 -16.57 6.51
CA THR A 666 35.34 -17.88 6.63
C THR A 666 35.49 -18.70 5.35
N THR A 667 35.44 -20.02 5.49
CA THR A 667 35.49 -20.97 4.37
C THR A 667 34.21 -21.81 4.36
N ASP A 668 33.53 -21.85 3.22
CA ASP A 668 32.25 -22.55 2.98
C ASP A 668 31.21 -22.40 4.11
N PRO A 669 30.91 -21.17 4.58
CA PRO A 669 30.00 -20.97 5.69
C PRO A 669 28.59 -21.50 5.37
N GLN A 670 28.01 -22.20 6.34
CA GLN A 670 26.66 -22.80 6.28
C GLN A 670 25.68 -22.13 7.26
N GLY A 671 26.12 -21.07 7.94
CA GLY A 671 25.47 -20.51 9.12
C GLY A 671 25.61 -21.41 10.36
N PRO A 672 24.98 -21.03 11.49
CA PRO A 672 25.00 -21.83 12.70
C PRO A 672 24.14 -23.10 12.52
N PRO A 673 24.43 -24.18 13.26
CA PRO A 673 23.74 -25.46 13.10
C PRO A 673 22.25 -25.41 13.49
N ASN A 674 21.87 -24.43 14.31
CA ASN A 674 20.52 -24.19 14.79
C ASN A 674 20.27 -22.69 14.94
N GLY A 675 19.00 -22.31 15.00
CA GLY A 675 18.57 -20.93 15.20
C GLY A 675 17.06 -20.81 15.24
N ASP A 676 16.57 -19.61 15.53
CA ASP A 676 15.14 -19.29 15.55
C ASP A 676 14.65 -18.73 14.20
N LEU A 677 15.54 -18.08 13.46
CA LEU A 677 15.21 -17.30 12.25
C LEU A 677 16.07 -17.79 11.08
N LYS A 678 15.48 -17.87 9.90
CA LYS A 678 16.18 -18.17 8.64
C LYS A 678 16.49 -16.89 7.88
N VAL A 679 17.57 -16.92 7.12
CA VAL A 679 18.03 -15.75 6.34
C VAL A 679 17.21 -15.59 5.06
N LEU A 680 16.93 -14.33 4.71
CA LEU A 680 16.33 -13.88 3.46
C LEU A 680 17.28 -12.85 2.80
N LYS A 681 17.41 -12.91 1.47
CA LYS A 681 18.30 -12.01 0.70
C LYS A 681 17.57 -11.40 -0.50
N GLY A 682 18.06 -10.26 -1.00
CA GLY A 682 17.63 -9.68 -2.28
C GLY A 682 16.69 -8.49 -2.25
N GLY A 683 15.94 -8.23 -1.17
CA GLY A 683 14.91 -7.19 -1.16
C GLY A 683 13.65 -7.61 -1.93
N ALA A 684 12.62 -6.76 -1.97
CA ALA A 684 11.38 -7.08 -2.67
C ALA A 684 10.65 -5.84 -3.23
N TRP A 685 9.61 -6.07 -4.05
CA TRP A 685 8.79 -5.03 -4.71
C TRP A 685 8.15 -4.02 -3.76
N ASN A 686 7.96 -4.40 -2.50
CA ASN A 686 7.41 -3.57 -1.43
C ASN A 686 8.48 -3.14 -0.42
N GLU A 687 9.77 -3.13 -0.76
CA GLU A 687 10.88 -2.69 0.12
C GLU A 687 11.60 -1.48 -0.46
N PRO A 688 12.16 -0.57 0.36
CA PRO A 688 12.92 0.57 -0.17
C PRO A 688 14.26 0.10 -0.78
N GLU A 689 14.91 0.94 -1.58
CA GLU A 689 16.15 0.61 -2.29
C GLU A 689 17.30 0.09 -1.41
N PRO A 690 17.47 0.50 -0.13
CA PRO A 690 18.57 -0.01 0.68
C PRO A 690 18.42 -1.49 1.01
N GLU A 691 17.23 -2.06 0.88
CA GLU A 691 16.99 -3.49 1.15
C GLU A 691 17.35 -4.38 -0.05
N ALA A 692 17.50 -3.81 -1.26
CA ALA A 692 17.89 -4.54 -2.45
C ALA A 692 19.40 -4.58 -2.70
N ARG A 693 20.20 -4.10 -1.74
CA ARG A 693 21.67 -4.16 -1.82
C ARG A 693 22.14 -5.59 -1.66
N SER A 694 23.24 -5.97 -2.32
CA SER A 694 23.80 -7.33 -2.28
C SER A 694 24.07 -7.82 -0.85
N ALA A 695 24.52 -6.93 0.03
CA ALA A 695 24.80 -7.22 1.43
C ALA A 695 23.57 -7.20 2.35
N ALA A 696 22.41 -6.72 1.90
CA ALA A 696 21.23 -6.61 2.75
C ALA A 696 20.80 -7.98 3.24
N ARG A 697 20.40 -8.06 4.50
CA ARG A 697 19.98 -9.29 5.18
C ARG A 697 18.63 -9.05 5.81
N LEU A 698 17.66 -9.88 5.48
CA LEU A 698 16.43 -10.02 6.24
C LEU A 698 16.43 -11.37 6.95
N ARG A 699 15.62 -11.52 7.98
CA ARG A 699 15.48 -12.76 8.73
C ARG A 699 14.07 -12.90 9.26
N TYR A 700 13.51 -14.09 9.13
CA TYR A 700 12.17 -14.41 9.62
C TYR A 700 12.08 -15.86 10.06
N PHE A 701 11.04 -16.20 10.82
CA PHE A 701 10.81 -17.59 11.23
C PHE A 701 10.60 -18.49 10.01
N PRO A 702 11.05 -19.76 10.07
CA PRO A 702 10.86 -20.71 8.99
C PRO A 702 9.40 -20.88 8.54
N ALA A 703 8.45 -20.76 9.47
CA ALA A 703 7.02 -20.90 9.20
C ALA A 703 6.36 -19.63 8.66
N PHE A 704 7.04 -18.48 8.68
CA PHE A 704 6.46 -17.20 8.27
C PHE A 704 6.30 -17.13 6.75
N ARG A 705 5.16 -16.63 6.29
CA ARG A 705 4.80 -16.48 4.87
C ARG A 705 4.56 -15.00 4.59
N GLY A 706 5.53 -14.31 4.00
CA GLY A 706 5.40 -12.91 3.62
C GLY A 706 4.82 -12.76 2.21
N GLY A 707 3.99 -11.74 1.98
CA GLY A 707 3.45 -11.33 0.67
C GLY A 707 4.49 -11.08 -0.44
N ASN A 708 5.75 -11.09 -0.05
CA ASN A 708 6.95 -10.74 -0.80
C ASN A 708 8.10 -11.74 -0.55
N PHE A 709 7.84 -12.92 0.05
CA PHE A 709 8.86 -13.94 0.37
C PHE A 709 8.75 -15.13 -0.57
N GLY A 710 9.75 -15.28 -1.44
CA GLY A 710 9.96 -16.40 -2.34
C GLY A 710 11.28 -17.12 -2.07
N PHE A 711 11.83 -17.77 -3.10
CA PHE A 711 13.11 -18.45 -3.04
C PHE A 711 13.64 -18.77 -4.44
N ARG A 712 14.93 -19.09 -4.53
CA ARG A 712 15.52 -19.75 -5.70
C ARG A 712 16.18 -21.06 -5.32
N LEU A 713 16.37 -21.93 -6.30
CA LEU A 713 17.03 -23.22 -6.11
C LEU A 713 18.54 -23.12 -6.29
N ALA A 714 19.26 -23.95 -5.55
CA ALA A 714 20.63 -24.33 -5.83
C ALA A 714 20.71 -25.83 -6.18
N LEU A 715 21.73 -26.20 -6.95
CA LEU A 715 22.22 -27.56 -7.05
C LEU A 715 23.59 -27.62 -6.41
N ILE A 716 23.70 -28.45 -5.38
CA ILE A 716 24.94 -28.66 -4.63
C ILE A 716 25.44 -30.09 -4.87
N PRO A 717 26.76 -30.30 -4.93
CA PRO A 717 27.32 -31.66 -4.95
C PRO A 717 26.82 -32.47 -3.75
N LYS A 718 26.50 -33.76 -3.96
CA LYS A 718 26.29 -34.67 -2.85
C LYS A 718 27.62 -34.91 -2.13
N PRO A 719 27.64 -34.93 -0.79
CA PRO A 719 28.83 -35.30 -0.03
C PRO A 719 29.29 -36.73 -0.31
#